data_AF-A0A6P0MAL6-F1
#
_entry.id   AF-A0A6P0MAL6-F1
#
_cell.length_a   1.000
_cell.length_b   1.000
_cell.length_c   1.000
_cell.angle_alpha   90.00
_cell.angle_beta   90.00
_cell.angle_gamma   90.00
#
_symmetry.space_group_name_H-M   'P 1'
#
loop_
_entity.id
_entity.type
_entity.pdbx_description
1 polymer ?
#
loop_
_entity_poly.entity_id
_entity_poly.type
_entity_poly.pdbx_seq_one_letter_code
_entity_poly.pdbx_strand_id
1 'polypeptide(L)'
;MTFPQWCINRLNLLISLAGVIPWGVAALHPISGVLAQPITPGADGTGTIVTPNGNQLNIHGGTVSGDGTNLFHSFEQFGLPSNQIANFLSNPEIRNILGRVIGNDSSVINGLLQVSGGNSNLFLMNPAGIIFGGDASLNVPGDFFVTTATGIGFGEDNWFEAVGNNDYQNLVGDPTTFAFDLSQPGSIINFGNLAVQEGQNLGLVGGSLISQGELTAPGGNMIMAAVPGESLVKISQPGSMLSLVIEPPRDTSGAILPINSIDLPTLLTVDGAADAAQLTVTPDGTVELIGSGFGIENGDLVARKVTAQTAILSATNNLTLVESQLNTTGNLSLLAGNTVQIRDSIVNPFTAEAGGNLHIQGNGEIDALALNHQHPAFVSGGDLTLVSDGNISGDAHFRSGGNVSILNLSNNPGNFVSLFDPIISSNGNVFFGDYTGVALKVEAIGTIIGGNITITGPDQTGTIPNTDPHFNILTTSPALVLQAGKTTLDNAPTAPQTNVGGTVFTSTGWITPPGSIAIDSITTNGGPVILEAVGDVTDNTTGVGITFANVGNVDIISSNGAVNLATLNNGSSLTINAQQDVNLDDVQHFGDIDLTSTDGSLTAGNLRLLDFSTINLEAASDITFPTGKGIFMQAGGDINVLSGGAISIDGGIDSGESNVTLTAVGDITPGAITTTAGNLSSSGEITITSSDGNIDTTLSSLCGIVSACELNTASLSTGGDITLTAAGNITTGGMNSSGGDAGGRIELTAGGTIDTSAVIFNGQTSVGGLIDSTSAQGTGGTVVLNAARIVTGDLEATGSLGGGDIHLTADEIDFTGGVDNIPSISSTGNLRLEPATREQNIAIGGVDDTGTNTLDLTTSKLAALQDGFKSITIGSANGTGTITLFDTVTDQGTNPLLDPVAIADGSTLVGPEQNTTWNLTGANQGNLNHHFTNTLTFHNIEKLTGGSSNDTFIFSNDASISGNIDGAAGNLTLMGDELNWGGNVLGTGNLTIEPLTATQNIQLGGTGDSANVLDLTGTELSNLSSDFSSITIGGADSSGTITIAGALNFSQAVTLRSPLGSGSINHTSGTLTVTGNAPITLLANQDITIGDVNSSSASNAGGTINLTSTTGGVTTGNLNSSGATDGEYLASEMTEAEILDDFPDLTREDLKACIAYAADRERRFMTAPLSA
;
A
#
# COMPACT_ATOMS: atom_id res chain seq x y z
N MET A 1 -41.29 -17.08 24.92
CA MET A 1 -41.70 -18.26 25.72
C MET A 1 -40.44 -19.05 26.04
N THR A 2 -40.43 -19.67 27.23
CA THR A 2 -39.39 -20.51 27.87
C THR A 2 -38.10 -19.83 28.32
N PHE A 3 -38.05 -19.51 29.62
CA PHE A 3 -36.86 -19.19 30.44
C PHE A 3 -36.13 -20.49 30.85
N PRO A 4 -34.83 -20.40 31.19
CA PRO A 4 -34.26 -21.21 32.26
C PRO A 4 -33.77 -20.37 33.44
N GLN A 5 -34.18 -20.86 34.60
CA GLN A 5 -33.77 -20.52 35.95
C GLN A 5 -32.26 -20.77 36.11
N TRP A 6 -31.50 -19.83 36.68
CA TRP A 6 -30.42 -20.00 37.68
C TRP A 6 -29.91 -18.61 38.10
N CYS A 7 -29.43 -18.48 39.33
CA CYS A 7 -28.89 -17.27 39.99
C CYS A 7 -29.88 -16.27 40.63
N ILE A 8 -30.45 -16.64 41.79
CA ILE A 8 -30.64 -15.70 42.90
C ILE A 8 -30.28 -16.43 44.21
N ASN A 9 -29.14 -16.08 44.81
CA ASN A 9 -28.98 -15.86 46.26
C ASN A 9 -27.51 -15.69 46.66
N ARG A 10 -27.05 -14.43 46.78
CA ARG A 10 -26.01 -14.03 47.74
C ARG A 10 -26.37 -12.67 48.31
N LEU A 11 -27.11 -12.64 49.42
CA LEU A 11 -27.08 -11.51 50.35
C LEU A 11 -27.63 -11.94 51.73
N ASN A 12 -26.75 -12.18 52.69
CA ASN A 12 -26.72 -11.48 53.98
C ASN A 12 -25.95 -12.27 55.05
N LEU A 13 -24.89 -11.61 55.53
CA LEU A 13 -24.14 -11.92 56.73
C LEU A 13 -24.77 -11.12 57.90
N LEU A 14 -24.83 -11.77 59.06
CA LEU A 14 -24.97 -11.22 60.44
C LEU A 14 -26.37 -10.85 61.01
N ILE A 15 -26.50 -11.28 62.27
CA ILE A 15 -27.47 -10.96 63.33
C ILE A 15 -28.74 -11.83 63.35
N SER A 16 -28.77 -12.85 64.21
CA SER A 16 -29.45 -12.73 65.50
C SER A 16 -29.30 -14.01 66.35
N LEU A 17 -28.89 -13.76 67.59
CA LEU A 17 -28.98 -14.66 68.73
C LEU A 17 -30.43 -15.14 68.96
N ALA A 18 -30.52 -16.36 69.49
CA ALA A 18 -31.58 -16.94 70.33
C ALA A 18 -32.48 -17.99 69.67
N GLY A 19 -32.40 -19.22 70.22
CA GLY A 19 -33.59 -20.08 70.31
C GLY A 19 -33.38 -21.57 70.08
N VAL A 20 -33.11 -22.28 71.18
CA VAL A 20 -33.62 -23.65 71.50
C VAL A 20 -33.03 -24.83 70.71
N ILE A 21 -32.14 -25.58 71.36
CA ILE A 21 -31.96 -27.03 71.14
C ILE A 21 -32.34 -27.74 72.45
N PRO A 22 -33.25 -28.74 72.43
CA PRO A 22 -33.63 -29.51 73.61
C PRO A 22 -32.56 -30.56 73.95
N TRP A 23 -32.43 -30.83 75.24
CA TRP A 23 -31.50 -31.78 75.86
C TRP A 23 -31.62 -33.20 75.30
N GLY A 24 -30.49 -33.75 74.84
CA GLY A 24 -30.27 -35.17 74.64
C GLY A 24 -28.94 -35.57 75.29
N VAL A 25 -29.02 -36.35 76.36
CA VAL A 25 -27.90 -36.78 77.21
C VAL A 25 -27.00 -37.75 76.42
N ALA A 26 -25.80 -37.32 76.05
CA ALA A 26 -24.74 -38.20 75.55
C ALA A 26 -24.00 -38.82 76.73
N ALA A 27 -24.07 -40.14 76.86
CA ALA A 27 -23.26 -40.91 77.79
C ALA A 27 -21.79 -40.90 77.30
N LEU A 28 -20.94 -40.19 78.04
CA LEU A 28 -19.48 -40.18 77.91
C LEU A 28 -18.94 -41.62 77.96
N HIS A 29 -18.52 -42.13 76.81
CA HIS A 29 -17.55 -43.22 76.74
C HIS A 29 -16.16 -42.57 76.59
N PRO A 30 -15.16 -42.91 77.41
CA PRO A 30 -13.80 -42.43 77.22
C PRO A 30 -13.27 -43.03 75.92
N ILE A 31 -13.08 -42.18 74.90
CA ILE A 31 -12.32 -42.51 73.71
C ILE A 31 -10.86 -42.63 74.18
N SER A 32 -10.32 -43.84 74.11
CA SER A 32 -8.88 -44.05 74.31
C SER A 32 -8.18 -43.55 73.04
N GLY A 33 -7.47 -42.42 73.14
CA GLY A 33 -6.53 -42.01 72.09
C GLY A 33 -5.42 -43.05 72.00
N VAL A 34 -5.18 -43.58 70.81
CA VAL A 34 -4.08 -44.51 70.55
C VAL A 34 -2.81 -43.68 70.36
N LEU A 35 -1.72 -44.08 70.99
CA LEU A 35 -0.39 -43.48 70.83
C LEU A 35 0.29 -44.16 69.63
N ALA A 36 1.15 -43.44 68.90
CA ALA A 36 2.01 -44.03 67.88
C ALA A 36 2.66 -45.34 68.37
N GLN A 37 2.62 -46.38 67.53
CA GLN A 37 3.11 -47.72 67.84
C GLN A 37 4.63 -47.68 68.11
N PRO A 38 5.17 -48.35 69.15
CA PRO A 38 6.59 -48.29 69.46
C PRO A 38 7.45 -48.95 68.36
N ILE A 39 8.62 -48.38 68.05
CA ILE A 39 9.60 -49.01 67.13
C ILE A 39 10.03 -50.37 67.71
N THR A 40 9.67 -51.45 67.02
CA THR A 40 9.91 -52.82 67.45
C THR A 40 10.82 -53.53 66.43
N PRO A 41 12.02 -53.99 66.80
CA PRO A 41 12.90 -54.71 65.87
C PRO A 41 12.26 -56.04 65.40
N GLY A 42 12.47 -56.37 64.12
CA GLY A 42 11.97 -57.62 63.53
C GLY A 42 12.74 -58.85 64.00
N ALA A 43 12.05 -59.97 64.19
CA ALA A 43 12.64 -61.25 64.61
C ALA A 43 12.99 -62.16 63.41
N ASP A 44 13.61 -61.59 62.38
CA ASP A 44 13.82 -62.22 61.06
C ASP A 44 15.29 -62.57 60.76
N GLY A 45 16.19 -62.37 61.72
CA GLY A 45 17.62 -62.64 61.57
C GLY A 45 18.46 -61.46 61.07
N THR A 46 17.86 -60.30 60.76
CA THR A 46 18.60 -59.09 60.34
C THR A 46 19.50 -58.55 61.46
N GLY A 47 19.18 -58.83 62.73
CA GLY A 47 19.98 -58.41 63.88
C GLY A 47 19.79 -56.95 64.29
N THR A 48 18.68 -56.31 63.93
CA THR A 48 18.34 -54.95 64.37
C THR A 48 18.20 -54.88 65.89
N ILE A 49 18.83 -53.88 66.51
CA ILE A 49 18.74 -53.62 67.94
C ILE A 49 18.26 -52.18 68.15
N VAL A 50 17.20 -52.01 68.94
CA VAL A 50 16.66 -50.71 69.33
C VAL A 50 16.89 -50.53 70.83
N THR A 51 17.77 -49.59 71.21
CA THR A 51 18.04 -49.26 72.62
C THR A 51 17.48 -47.88 72.96
N PRO A 52 16.49 -47.80 73.86
CA PRO A 52 16.01 -46.51 74.37
C PRO A 52 17.07 -45.79 75.22
N ASN A 53 17.23 -44.49 75.00
CA ASN A 53 18.04 -43.54 75.76
C ASN A 53 17.22 -42.26 76.01
N GLY A 54 16.39 -42.30 77.05
CA GLY A 54 15.38 -41.25 77.28
C GLY A 54 14.36 -41.23 76.15
N ASN A 55 14.21 -40.09 75.49
CA ASN A 55 13.32 -39.91 74.34
C ASN A 55 13.96 -40.34 73.00
N GLN A 56 15.24 -40.68 73.00
CA GLN A 56 15.96 -41.11 71.80
C GLN A 56 16.04 -42.63 71.73
N LEU A 57 15.61 -43.22 70.63
CA LEU A 57 15.72 -44.65 70.32
C LEU A 57 16.94 -44.85 69.41
N ASN A 58 18.02 -45.41 69.96
CA ASN A 58 19.24 -45.71 69.19
C ASN A 58 19.07 -47.05 68.45
N ILE A 59 19.06 -47.00 67.13
CA ILE A 59 18.94 -48.14 66.22
C ILE A 59 20.36 -48.52 65.77
N HIS A 60 20.80 -49.74 66.08
CA HIS A 60 22.12 -50.27 65.74
C HIS A 60 22.08 -51.79 65.57
N GLY A 61 23.24 -52.44 65.44
CA GLY A 61 23.30 -53.83 64.98
C GLY A 61 23.02 -53.87 63.48
N GLY A 62 22.11 -54.74 63.04
CA GLY A 62 21.80 -54.93 61.63
C GLY A 62 22.78 -55.86 60.92
N THR A 63 22.58 -56.03 59.62
CA THR A 63 23.42 -56.86 58.75
C THR A 63 24.05 -55.98 57.67
N VAL A 64 25.33 -56.16 57.39
CA VAL A 64 26.05 -55.42 56.33
C VAL A 64 26.12 -56.23 55.03
N SER A 65 26.18 -55.54 53.90
CA SER A 65 26.45 -56.15 52.58
C SER A 65 27.84 -56.75 52.46
N GLY A 66 28.08 -57.55 51.41
CA GLY A 66 29.37 -58.20 51.17
C GLY A 66 30.54 -57.25 50.88
N ASP A 67 30.25 -56.04 50.40
CA ASP A 67 31.20 -54.94 50.22
C ASP A 67 31.32 -54.03 51.46
N GLY A 68 30.47 -54.25 52.47
CA GLY A 68 30.45 -53.49 53.72
C GLY A 68 29.83 -52.10 53.64
N THR A 69 29.23 -51.69 52.51
CA THR A 69 28.75 -50.31 52.33
C THR A 69 27.26 -50.11 52.59
N ASN A 70 26.45 -51.16 52.62
CA ASN A 70 25.01 -51.09 52.89
C ASN A 70 24.69 -51.74 54.24
N LEU A 71 23.97 -51.03 55.11
CA LEU A 71 23.51 -51.49 56.42
C LEU A 71 22.01 -51.73 56.41
N PHE A 72 21.58 -52.96 56.66
CA PHE A 72 20.18 -53.35 56.63
C PHE A 72 19.60 -53.48 58.04
N HIS A 73 18.42 -52.92 58.22
CA HIS A 73 17.57 -53.03 59.41
C HIS A 73 16.18 -53.52 59.02
N SER A 74 15.59 -54.31 59.92
CA SER A 74 14.22 -54.81 59.81
C SER A 74 13.45 -54.57 61.11
N PHE A 75 12.18 -54.16 60.98
CA PHE A 75 11.28 -53.78 62.06
C PHE A 75 9.93 -54.48 61.91
N GLU A 76 9.37 -54.97 63.02
CA GLU A 76 7.99 -55.46 63.05
C GLU A 76 7.00 -54.28 62.95
N GLN A 77 7.24 -53.23 63.73
CA GLN A 77 6.47 -51.99 63.73
C GLN A 77 7.43 -50.81 63.79
N PHE A 78 7.12 -49.73 63.08
CA PHE A 78 7.90 -48.50 63.08
C PHE A 78 6.99 -47.29 63.21
N GLY A 79 6.72 -46.88 64.45
CA GLY A 79 6.03 -45.64 64.77
C GLY A 79 6.86 -44.78 65.71
N LEU A 80 6.75 -43.45 65.57
CA LEU A 80 7.56 -42.48 66.28
C LEU A 80 6.70 -41.31 66.73
N PRO A 81 6.31 -41.19 68.01
CA PRO A 81 5.55 -40.04 68.50
C PRO A 81 6.39 -38.75 68.51
N SER A 82 5.75 -37.58 68.60
CA SER A 82 6.40 -36.27 68.38
C SER A 82 7.49 -35.86 69.37
N ASN A 83 7.51 -36.48 70.55
CA ASN A 83 8.53 -36.23 71.55
C ASN A 83 9.73 -37.18 71.45
N GLN A 84 9.77 -38.08 70.47
CA GLN A 84 10.82 -39.09 70.32
C GLN A 84 11.74 -38.84 69.11
N ILE A 85 12.95 -39.38 69.20
CA ILE A 85 13.97 -39.35 68.15
C ILE A 85 14.31 -40.80 67.78
N ALA A 86 14.21 -41.18 66.51
CA ALA A 86 14.78 -42.44 66.03
C ALA A 86 16.17 -42.15 65.46
N ASN A 87 17.22 -42.57 66.16
CA ASN A 87 18.61 -42.31 65.77
C ASN A 87 19.28 -43.58 65.25
N PHE A 88 19.49 -43.65 63.93
CA PHE A 88 20.26 -44.69 63.26
C PHE A 88 21.76 -44.45 63.46
N LEU A 89 22.43 -45.39 64.13
CA LEU A 89 23.87 -45.34 64.35
C LEU A 89 24.61 -45.94 63.15
N SER A 90 25.38 -45.08 62.47
CA SER A 90 26.19 -45.41 61.31
C SER A 90 27.70 -45.27 61.60
N ASN A 91 28.51 -45.52 60.58
CA ASN A 91 29.95 -45.25 60.57
C ASN A 91 30.37 -44.71 59.18
N PRO A 92 31.61 -44.20 59.00
CA PRO A 92 32.06 -43.64 57.73
C PRO A 92 32.18 -44.62 56.55
N GLU A 93 32.19 -45.94 56.80
CA GLU A 93 32.25 -46.98 55.75
C GLU A 93 30.85 -47.28 55.18
N ILE A 94 29.78 -47.01 55.95
CA ILE A 94 28.40 -47.22 55.53
C ILE A 94 27.94 -46.06 54.64
N ARG A 95 27.56 -46.39 53.41
CA ARG A 95 27.01 -45.46 52.43
C ARG A 95 25.48 -45.39 52.51
N ASN A 96 24.79 -46.52 52.63
CA ASN A 96 23.32 -46.58 52.67
C ASN A 96 22.84 -47.35 53.91
N ILE A 97 21.85 -46.82 54.61
CA ILE A 97 21.10 -47.50 55.67
C ILE A 97 19.72 -47.81 55.10
N LEU A 98 19.30 -49.07 55.11
CA LEU A 98 18.01 -49.51 54.57
C LEU A 98 17.19 -50.15 55.68
N GLY A 99 16.07 -49.52 56.04
CA GLY A 99 15.10 -50.04 56.99
C GLY A 99 13.86 -50.59 56.27
N ARG A 100 13.48 -51.84 56.56
CA ARG A 100 12.19 -52.41 56.14
C ARG A 100 11.25 -52.60 57.32
N VAL A 101 9.95 -52.43 57.09
CA VAL A 101 8.89 -52.82 58.03
C VAL A 101 8.21 -54.08 57.50
N ILE A 102 8.28 -55.17 58.27
CA ILE A 102 7.73 -56.49 57.89
C ILE A 102 6.30 -56.71 58.42
N GLY A 103 5.84 -55.87 59.35
CA GLY A 103 4.47 -55.93 59.88
C GLY A 103 3.44 -55.36 58.90
N ASN A 104 2.17 -55.68 59.13
CA ASN A 104 1.04 -55.24 58.27
C ASN A 104 0.50 -53.85 58.62
N ASP A 105 1.12 -53.15 59.58
CA ASP A 105 0.67 -51.84 60.06
C ASP A 105 1.44 -50.70 59.35
N SER A 106 0.74 -49.59 59.09
CA SER A 106 1.36 -48.39 58.54
C SER A 106 2.28 -47.69 59.55
N SER A 107 3.31 -47.02 59.05
CA SER A 107 4.26 -46.28 59.89
C SER A 107 3.77 -44.87 60.20
N VAL A 108 3.39 -44.59 61.45
CA VAL A 108 3.04 -43.23 61.92
C VAL A 108 4.26 -42.57 62.57
N ILE A 109 4.89 -41.63 61.87
CA ILE A 109 6.12 -40.94 62.25
C ILE A 109 5.80 -39.46 62.49
N ASN A 110 5.67 -39.06 63.74
CA ASN A 110 5.45 -37.68 64.17
C ASN A 110 6.67 -37.05 64.86
N GLY A 111 7.78 -37.78 65.05
CA GLY A 111 9.01 -37.30 65.72
C GLY A 111 10.21 -37.07 64.78
N LEU A 112 11.43 -36.99 65.33
CA LEU A 112 12.67 -36.72 64.57
C LEU A 112 13.33 -38.03 64.08
N LEU A 113 13.55 -38.17 62.78
CA LEU A 113 14.44 -39.19 62.21
C LEU A 113 15.87 -38.64 62.13
N GLN A 114 16.83 -39.35 62.69
CA GLN A 114 18.22 -38.93 62.75
C GLN A 114 19.18 -40.04 62.32
N VAL A 115 20.25 -39.67 61.62
CA VAL A 115 21.42 -40.54 61.40
C VAL A 115 22.64 -39.90 62.06
N SER A 116 23.42 -40.68 62.82
CA SER A 116 24.65 -40.20 63.45
C SER A 116 25.80 -41.19 63.31
N GLY A 117 27.04 -40.70 63.31
CA GLY A 117 28.26 -41.53 63.21
C GLY A 117 28.84 -41.70 61.80
N GLY A 118 28.12 -41.30 60.75
CA GLY A 118 28.57 -41.34 59.34
C GLY A 118 27.78 -40.35 58.46
N ASN A 119 28.05 -40.36 57.15
CA ASN A 119 27.34 -39.54 56.14
C ASN A 119 26.44 -40.41 55.25
N SER A 120 25.72 -41.35 55.86
CA SER A 120 24.97 -42.37 55.14
C SER A 120 23.59 -41.87 54.70
N ASN A 121 23.15 -42.33 53.54
CA ASN A 121 21.78 -42.20 53.06
C ASN A 121 20.84 -43.07 53.92
N LEU A 122 19.57 -42.70 54.04
CA LEU A 122 18.55 -43.46 54.75
C LEU A 122 17.38 -43.79 53.83
N PHE A 123 17.15 -45.08 53.62
CA PHE A 123 16.02 -45.64 52.89
C PHE A 123 15.06 -46.31 53.87
N LEU A 124 13.78 -45.95 53.85
CA LEU A 124 12.74 -46.60 54.64
C LEU A 124 11.64 -47.17 53.73
N MET A 125 11.36 -48.46 53.89
CA MET A 125 10.38 -49.19 53.10
C MET A 125 9.29 -49.76 54.00
N ASN A 126 8.03 -49.40 53.73
CA ASN A 126 6.85 -50.00 54.35
C ASN A 126 5.70 -50.14 53.34
N PRO A 127 5.44 -51.34 52.79
CA PRO A 127 4.34 -51.58 51.87
C PRO A 127 2.94 -51.22 52.38
N ALA A 128 2.72 -51.23 53.70
CA ALA A 128 1.42 -50.92 54.31
C ALA A 128 1.10 -49.41 54.32
N GLY A 129 2.09 -48.55 54.07
CA GLY A 129 1.93 -47.09 54.04
C GLY A 129 2.73 -46.37 55.14
N ILE A 130 2.94 -45.06 54.93
CA ILE A 130 3.74 -44.21 55.82
C ILE A 130 3.01 -42.86 56.02
N ILE A 131 2.83 -42.43 57.27
CA ILE A 131 2.30 -41.12 57.64
C ILE A 131 3.37 -40.34 58.40
N PHE A 132 3.79 -39.20 57.86
CA PHE A 132 4.55 -38.19 58.58
C PHE A 132 3.58 -37.19 59.23
N GLY A 133 3.52 -37.15 60.55
CA GLY A 133 2.69 -36.20 61.30
C GLY A 133 3.25 -34.77 61.28
N GLY A 134 2.50 -33.80 61.82
CA GLY A 134 2.85 -32.38 61.75
C GLY A 134 4.15 -31.98 62.48
N ASP A 135 4.59 -32.77 63.45
CA ASP A 135 5.85 -32.54 64.19
C ASP A 135 7.04 -33.34 63.59
N ALA A 136 6.81 -34.11 62.51
CA ALA A 136 7.84 -34.93 61.89
C ALA A 136 8.94 -34.06 61.27
N SER A 137 10.20 -34.46 61.50
CA SER A 137 11.38 -33.76 60.98
C SER A 137 12.54 -34.72 60.71
N LEU A 138 13.50 -34.26 59.91
CA LEU A 138 14.68 -35.03 59.51
C LEU A 138 15.97 -34.35 60.00
N ASN A 139 16.93 -35.16 60.44
CA ASN A 139 18.33 -34.80 60.64
C ASN A 139 19.20 -35.91 60.05
N VAL A 140 19.19 -35.98 58.71
CA VAL A 140 19.90 -36.97 57.91
C VAL A 140 21.02 -36.25 57.14
N PRO A 141 22.28 -36.69 57.25
CA PRO A 141 23.41 -36.02 56.61
C PRO A 141 23.61 -36.42 55.13
N GLY A 142 23.06 -37.57 54.72
CA GLY A 142 22.97 -38.00 53.31
C GLY A 142 21.55 -37.87 52.74
N ASP A 143 21.28 -38.60 51.66
CA ASP A 143 19.97 -38.67 51.01
C ASP A 143 18.92 -39.35 51.90
N PHE A 144 17.64 -38.96 51.73
CA PHE A 144 16.52 -39.62 52.38
C PHE A 144 15.50 -40.10 51.35
N PHE A 145 15.21 -41.41 51.37
CA PHE A 145 14.24 -42.03 50.48
C PHE A 145 13.22 -42.83 51.29
N VAL A 146 11.94 -42.66 51.00
CA VAL A 146 10.86 -43.41 51.60
C VAL A 146 10.00 -44.05 50.53
N THR A 147 9.58 -45.29 50.75
CA THR A 147 8.80 -46.01 49.77
C THR A 147 7.80 -46.99 50.36
N THR A 148 6.68 -47.18 49.63
CA THR A 148 5.72 -48.27 49.87
C THR A 148 5.88 -49.41 48.88
N ALA A 149 7.01 -49.46 48.18
CA ALA A 149 7.46 -50.59 47.40
C ALA A 149 7.53 -51.86 48.26
N THR A 150 7.34 -53.01 47.61
CA THR A 150 7.53 -54.34 48.17
C THR A 150 8.99 -54.79 48.14
N GLY A 151 9.85 -54.13 47.35
CA GLY A 151 11.28 -54.41 47.33
C GLY A 151 12.14 -53.26 46.79
N ILE A 152 13.40 -53.21 47.21
CA ILE A 152 14.44 -52.29 46.72
C ILE A 152 15.53 -53.09 45.99
N GLY A 153 15.74 -52.82 44.71
CA GLY A 153 16.68 -53.56 43.85
C GLY A 153 18.09 -52.96 43.82
N PHE A 154 19.08 -53.86 43.75
CA PHE A 154 20.52 -53.59 43.61
C PHE A 154 21.05 -54.26 42.34
N GLY A 155 20.93 -53.58 41.19
CA GLY A 155 21.21 -54.17 39.88
C GLY A 155 20.02 -54.91 39.27
N GLU A 156 20.27 -55.91 38.43
CA GLU A 156 19.21 -56.59 37.65
C GLU A 156 18.46 -57.69 38.44
N ASP A 157 19.14 -58.47 39.30
CA ASP A 157 18.57 -59.68 39.90
C ASP A 157 18.62 -59.73 41.45
N ASN A 158 19.15 -58.71 42.14
CA ASN A 158 19.26 -58.72 43.60
C ASN A 158 18.25 -57.75 44.25
N TRP A 159 17.47 -58.25 45.21
CA TRP A 159 16.37 -57.52 45.83
C TRP A 159 16.43 -57.54 47.35
N PHE A 160 16.25 -56.35 47.95
CA PHE A 160 15.93 -56.18 49.35
C PHE A 160 14.41 -56.15 49.50
N GLU A 161 13.83 -57.31 49.76
CA GLU A 161 12.39 -57.53 49.86
C GLU A 161 11.84 -57.06 51.21
N ALA A 162 10.63 -56.51 51.21
CA ALA A 162 9.89 -56.13 52.41
C ALA A 162 9.43 -57.36 53.20
N VAL A 163 9.08 -58.45 52.53
CA VAL A 163 8.65 -59.71 53.15
C VAL A 163 9.45 -60.88 52.59
N GLY A 164 9.88 -61.79 53.46
CA GLY A 164 10.72 -62.93 53.10
C GLY A 164 12.19 -62.77 53.48
N ASN A 165 13.02 -63.70 53.00
CA ASN A 165 14.45 -63.76 53.31
C ASN A 165 15.26 -62.96 52.28
N ASN A 166 16.21 -62.16 52.76
CA ASN A 166 17.11 -61.38 51.91
C ASN A 166 18.53 -61.97 51.91
N ASP A 167 19.17 -62.00 50.74
CA ASP A 167 20.57 -62.36 50.61
C ASP A 167 21.47 -61.12 50.73
N TYR A 168 21.67 -60.68 51.97
CA TYR A 168 22.41 -59.44 52.27
C TYR A 168 23.82 -59.40 51.65
N GLN A 169 24.48 -60.54 51.44
CA GLN A 169 25.84 -60.57 50.90
C GLN A 169 25.91 -60.12 49.43
N ASN A 170 24.82 -60.30 48.67
CA ASN A 170 24.73 -59.93 47.26
C ASN A 170 24.04 -58.58 47.02
N LEU A 171 23.53 -57.91 48.06
CA LEU A 171 22.96 -56.55 47.99
C LEU A 171 24.06 -55.48 48.05
N VAL A 172 24.99 -55.54 47.10
CA VAL A 172 26.17 -54.67 46.98
C VAL A 172 25.92 -53.50 46.01
N GLY A 173 26.59 -52.36 46.20
CA GLY A 173 26.37 -51.15 45.40
C GLY A 173 25.19 -50.28 45.87
N ASP A 174 24.61 -49.49 44.97
CA ASP A 174 23.53 -48.55 45.29
C ASP A 174 22.13 -49.09 44.96
N PRO A 175 21.09 -48.68 45.70
CA PRO A 175 19.70 -48.89 45.30
C PRO A 175 19.41 -48.24 43.95
N THR A 176 18.86 -49.01 43.00
CA THR A 176 18.55 -48.52 41.64
C THR A 176 17.11 -48.71 41.21
N THR A 177 16.34 -49.56 41.90
CA THR A 177 14.99 -49.95 41.46
C THR A 177 14.05 -50.12 42.64
N PHE A 178 12.77 -49.82 42.47
CA PHE A 178 11.68 -50.12 43.41
C PHE A 178 10.66 -51.05 42.75
N ALA A 179 10.25 -52.12 43.46
CA ALA A 179 9.20 -53.04 43.01
C ALA A 179 7.88 -52.73 43.72
N PHE A 180 6.78 -52.65 42.98
CA PHE A 180 5.43 -52.43 43.48
C PHE A 180 4.57 -53.62 43.10
N ASP A 181 4.70 -54.74 43.82
CA ASP A 181 4.06 -56.00 43.40
C ASP A 181 2.57 -56.09 43.75
N LEU A 182 2.11 -55.22 44.66
CA LEU A 182 0.70 -55.15 45.08
C LEU A 182 -0.13 -54.47 44.00
N SER A 183 -1.33 -54.99 43.73
CA SER A 183 -2.28 -54.34 42.81
C SER A 183 -2.73 -52.96 43.28
N GLN A 184 -2.68 -52.71 44.60
CA GLN A 184 -2.88 -51.40 45.22
C GLN A 184 -1.78 -51.17 46.26
N PRO A 185 -0.70 -50.46 45.92
CA PRO A 185 0.36 -50.16 46.87
C PRO A 185 -0.10 -49.19 47.98
N GLY A 186 0.59 -49.20 49.12
CA GLY A 186 0.29 -48.31 50.24
C GLY A 186 0.51 -46.83 49.91
N SER A 187 -0.15 -45.93 50.65
CA SER A 187 -0.02 -44.48 50.50
C SER A 187 1.07 -43.88 51.39
N ILE A 188 1.68 -42.78 50.93
CA ILE A 188 2.55 -41.92 51.73
C ILE A 188 1.84 -40.59 51.98
N ILE A 189 1.70 -40.21 53.24
CA ILE A 189 1.08 -38.95 53.66
C ILE A 189 2.08 -38.13 54.46
N ASN A 190 2.29 -36.86 54.11
CA ASN A 190 3.17 -35.95 54.83
C ASN A 190 2.47 -34.67 55.29
N PHE A 191 2.44 -34.46 56.60
CA PHE A 191 1.99 -33.22 57.25
C PHE A 191 3.15 -32.42 57.87
N GLY A 192 4.35 -33.00 57.98
CA GLY A 192 5.51 -32.42 58.63
C GLY A 192 6.43 -31.64 57.69
N ASN A 193 7.56 -31.17 58.23
CA ASN A 193 8.62 -30.51 57.45
C ASN A 193 9.79 -31.47 57.25
N LEU A 194 9.91 -32.05 56.06
CA LEU A 194 10.96 -32.99 55.70
C LEU A 194 12.05 -32.25 54.93
N ALA A 195 13.14 -31.93 55.62
CA ALA A 195 14.27 -31.21 55.06
C ALA A 195 15.57 -32.02 55.14
N VAL A 196 16.28 -32.17 54.02
CA VAL A 196 17.63 -32.74 53.97
C VAL A 196 18.69 -31.64 53.89
N GLN A 197 19.96 -32.00 54.13
CA GLN A 197 21.07 -31.05 54.04
C GLN A 197 21.33 -30.59 52.60
N GLU A 198 22.06 -29.49 52.45
CA GLU A 198 22.42 -28.95 51.14
C GLU A 198 23.17 -29.98 50.28
N GLY A 199 22.76 -30.13 49.01
CA GLY A 199 23.32 -31.08 48.05
C GLY A 199 22.78 -32.51 48.16
N GLN A 200 21.91 -32.81 49.13
CA GLN A 200 21.32 -34.15 49.31
C GLN A 200 19.94 -34.26 48.67
N ASN A 201 19.55 -35.49 48.33
CA ASN A 201 18.30 -35.81 47.65
C ASN A 201 17.19 -36.23 48.62
N LEU A 202 15.94 -35.91 48.26
CA LEU A 202 14.73 -36.31 48.98
C LEU A 202 13.78 -37.05 48.03
N GLY A 203 13.50 -38.33 48.31
CA GLY A 203 12.66 -39.18 47.47
C GLY A 203 11.46 -39.78 48.21
N LEU A 204 10.26 -39.60 47.68
CA LEU A 204 9.02 -40.19 48.16
C LEU A 204 8.37 -40.97 47.01
N VAL A 205 8.33 -42.31 47.11
CA VAL A 205 7.82 -43.18 46.03
C VAL A 205 6.79 -44.15 46.58
N GLY A 206 5.51 -44.00 46.25
CA GLY A 206 4.43 -44.82 46.81
C GLY A 206 3.26 -45.05 45.87
N GLY A 207 2.19 -45.70 46.33
CA GLY A 207 0.96 -45.91 45.55
C GLY A 207 0.23 -44.60 45.28
N SER A 208 -0.17 -43.92 46.34
CA SER A 208 -0.57 -42.50 46.32
C SER A 208 0.33 -41.68 47.23
N LEU A 209 0.47 -40.40 46.94
CA LEU A 209 1.34 -39.50 47.68
C LEU A 209 0.63 -38.19 47.99
N ILE A 210 0.43 -37.87 49.27
CA ILE A 210 -0.22 -36.64 49.71
C ILE A 210 0.71 -35.87 50.64
N SER A 211 1.31 -34.79 50.17
CA SER A 211 2.15 -33.90 50.98
C SER A 211 1.50 -32.54 51.19
N GLN A 212 0.93 -32.33 52.36
CA GLN A 212 0.40 -31.06 52.84
C GLN A 212 1.41 -30.27 53.69
N GLY A 213 2.49 -30.93 54.12
CA GLY A 213 3.64 -30.32 54.77
C GLY A 213 4.65 -29.72 53.77
N GLU A 214 5.85 -29.42 54.28
CA GLU A 214 6.95 -28.83 53.51
C GLU A 214 8.01 -29.88 53.18
N LEU A 215 8.45 -29.91 51.93
CA LEU A 215 9.55 -30.77 51.47
C LEU A 215 10.70 -29.88 50.99
N THR A 216 11.90 -30.08 51.53
CA THR A 216 13.06 -29.23 51.23
C THR A 216 14.33 -30.04 50.95
N ALA A 217 14.91 -29.86 49.77
CA ALA A 217 16.18 -30.47 49.32
C ALA A 217 17.10 -29.40 48.69
N PRO A 218 17.67 -28.47 49.48
CA PRO A 218 18.43 -27.33 48.96
C PRO A 218 19.64 -27.82 48.18
N GLY A 219 19.86 -27.35 46.95
CA GLY A 219 21.01 -27.79 46.15
C GLY A 219 21.00 -29.27 45.72
N GLY A 220 19.93 -30.02 46.00
CA GLY A 220 19.76 -31.43 45.64
C GLY A 220 18.45 -31.71 44.91
N ASN A 221 18.18 -32.98 44.60
CA ASN A 221 17.02 -33.37 43.80
C ASN A 221 15.84 -33.84 44.66
N MET A 222 14.63 -33.44 44.28
CA MET A 222 13.39 -33.94 44.85
C MET A 222 12.68 -34.87 43.87
N ILE A 223 12.33 -36.07 44.33
CA ILE A 223 11.57 -37.04 43.54
C ILE A 223 10.32 -37.41 44.32
N MET A 224 9.17 -37.15 43.72
CA MET A 224 7.86 -37.54 44.25
C MET A 224 7.15 -38.35 43.17
N ALA A 225 6.90 -39.63 43.41
CA ALA A 225 6.30 -40.51 42.43
C ALA A 225 5.15 -41.33 43.04
N ALA A 226 3.95 -41.15 42.50
CA ALA A 226 2.83 -42.06 42.69
C ALA A 226 2.86 -43.11 41.57
N VAL A 227 2.91 -44.38 41.95
CA VAL A 227 3.24 -45.52 41.09
C VAL A 227 2.08 -46.50 41.09
N PRO A 228 1.69 -47.09 39.95
CA PRO A 228 0.61 -48.06 39.94
C PRO A 228 1.08 -49.36 40.57
N GLY A 229 0.12 -50.20 40.97
CA GLY A 229 0.44 -51.58 41.32
C GLY A 229 1.05 -52.36 40.16
N GLU A 230 1.64 -53.51 40.48
CA GLU A 230 2.24 -54.46 39.53
C GLU A 230 3.30 -53.81 38.61
N SER A 231 4.09 -52.90 39.16
CA SER A 231 5.03 -52.05 38.39
C SER A 231 6.46 -52.07 38.96
N LEU A 232 7.46 -51.88 38.08
CA LEU A 232 8.85 -51.64 38.45
C LEU A 232 9.24 -50.19 38.13
N VAL A 233 9.87 -49.51 39.07
CA VAL A 233 10.38 -48.14 38.92
C VAL A 233 11.89 -48.13 39.03
N LYS A 234 12.57 -47.76 37.94
CA LYS A 234 14.03 -47.56 37.93
C LYS A 234 14.36 -46.10 38.22
N ILE A 235 15.34 -45.91 39.11
CA ILE A 235 15.99 -44.63 39.35
C ILE A 235 17.15 -44.53 38.36
N SER A 236 16.89 -44.02 37.15
CA SER A 236 17.95 -43.64 36.21
C SER A 236 18.43 -42.20 36.45
N GLN A 237 19.54 -41.84 35.79
CA GLN A 237 20.24 -40.55 35.89
C GLN A 237 19.34 -39.31 36.01
N PRO A 238 19.84 -38.19 36.59
CA PRO A 238 19.04 -36.99 36.84
C PRO A 238 18.24 -36.56 35.61
N GLY A 239 16.91 -36.51 35.75
CA GLY A 239 16.02 -35.94 34.73
C GLY A 239 15.18 -36.92 33.89
N SER A 240 15.28 -38.25 34.09
CA SER A 240 14.34 -39.18 33.43
C SER A 240 14.15 -40.46 34.23
N MET A 241 12.91 -40.73 34.67
CA MET A 241 12.46 -42.09 35.04
C MET A 241 12.18 -42.85 33.74
N LEU A 242 13.03 -43.82 33.37
CA LEU A 242 12.85 -44.62 32.16
C LEU A 242 12.25 -46.00 32.46
N SER A 243 11.13 -46.26 31.77
CA SER A 243 10.47 -47.54 31.47
C SER A 243 9.96 -48.40 32.62
N LEU A 244 8.64 -48.58 32.63
CA LEU A 244 7.95 -49.76 33.15
C LEU A 244 8.54 -51.01 32.46
N VAL A 245 9.07 -51.94 33.24
CA VAL A 245 9.46 -53.29 32.77
C VAL A 245 8.55 -54.28 33.48
N ILE A 246 7.88 -55.13 32.71
CA ILE A 246 7.02 -56.18 33.23
C ILE A 246 7.86 -57.43 33.46
N GLU A 247 8.27 -57.65 34.71
CA GLU A 247 8.01 -58.90 35.44
C GLU A 247 8.36 -58.69 36.93
N PRO A 248 7.39 -58.71 37.86
CA PRO A 248 7.61 -58.49 39.29
C PRO A 248 8.35 -59.67 39.94
N PRO A 249 9.18 -59.44 40.97
CA PRO A 249 9.78 -60.50 41.76
C PRO A 249 8.69 -61.36 42.39
N ARG A 250 8.84 -62.67 42.24
CA ARG A 250 7.99 -63.68 42.87
C ARG A 250 8.82 -64.33 43.96
N ASP A 251 8.15 -64.93 44.95
CA ASP A 251 8.86 -65.83 45.85
C ASP A 251 9.59 -66.94 45.07
N THR A 252 10.43 -67.73 45.74
CA THR A 252 11.14 -68.86 45.10
C THR A 252 10.21 -69.90 44.44
N SER A 253 8.89 -69.79 44.62
CA SER A 253 7.83 -70.65 44.08
C SER A 253 6.99 -69.98 42.98
N GLY A 254 7.25 -68.72 42.63
CA GLY A 254 6.53 -68.00 41.60
C GLY A 254 5.24 -67.29 42.06
N ALA A 255 4.98 -67.15 43.36
CA ALA A 255 3.79 -66.51 43.93
C ALA A 255 4.09 -65.08 44.46
N ILE A 256 3.08 -64.20 44.38
CA ILE A 256 3.10 -62.85 44.99
C ILE A 256 3.03 -63.02 46.51
N LEU A 257 3.91 -62.31 47.23
CA LEU A 257 3.97 -62.36 48.69
C LEU A 257 2.66 -61.81 49.31
N PRO A 258 2.12 -62.46 50.36
CA PRO A 258 0.88 -62.00 51.00
C PRO A 258 1.14 -60.75 51.86
N ILE A 259 0.79 -59.58 51.33
CA ILE A 259 0.81 -58.29 52.05
C ILE A 259 -0.55 -57.62 51.84
N ASN A 260 -1.16 -57.13 52.92
CA ASN A 260 -2.37 -56.32 52.85
C ASN A 260 -1.99 -54.84 52.83
N SER A 261 -2.32 -54.11 51.78
CA SER A 261 -2.29 -52.65 51.82
C SER A 261 -3.51 -52.11 52.55
N ILE A 262 -3.34 -51.00 53.27
CA ILE A 262 -4.43 -50.27 53.92
C ILE A 262 -4.93 -49.21 52.93
N ASP A 263 -6.25 -49.12 52.72
CA ASP A 263 -6.84 -48.11 51.83
C ASP A 263 -6.70 -46.68 52.41
N LEU A 264 -6.69 -45.68 51.54
CA LEU A 264 -6.47 -44.28 51.90
C LEU A 264 -7.51 -43.73 52.92
N PRO A 265 -8.83 -44.04 52.81
CA PRO A 265 -9.81 -43.63 53.81
C PRO A 265 -9.52 -44.21 55.20
N THR A 266 -9.18 -45.50 55.28
CA THR A 266 -8.81 -46.12 56.56
C THR A 266 -7.56 -45.44 57.12
N LEU A 267 -6.54 -45.20 56.31
CA LEU A 267 -5.30 -44.54 56.73
C LEU A 267 -5.54 -43.14 57.34
N LEU A 268 -6.49 -42.36 56.82
CA LEU A 268 -6.85 -41.04 57.35
C LEU A 268 -7.69 -41.08 58.63
N THR A 269 -8.42 -42.18 58.87
CA THR A 269 -9.23 -42.35 60.10
C THR A 269 -8.44 -42.87 61.30
N VAL A 270 -7.20 -43.32 61.09
CA VAL A 270 -6.41 -44.04 62.11
C VAL A 270 -5.92 -43.17 63.28
N ASP A 271 -5.96 -41.83 63.25
CA ASP A 271 -5.46 -41.05 64.40
C ASP A 271 -5.97 -39.60 64.55
N GLY A 272 -7.17 -39.26 64.06
CA GLY A 272 -7.66 -37.88 64.14
C GLY A 272 -6.80 -36.87 63.34
N ALA A 273 -5.93 -37.36 62.45
CA ALA A 273 -5.14 -36.56 61.52
C ALA A 273 -6.00 -35.67 60.58
N ALA A 274 -7.29 -35.99 60.47
CA ALA A 274 -8.28 -35.23 59.71
C ALA A 274 -8.58 -33.83 60.27
N ASP A 275 -8.33 -33.54 61.55
CA ASP A 275 -8.65 -32.21 62.12
C ASP A 275 -7.60 -31.13 61.79
N ALA A 276 -6.40 -31.53 61.34
CA ALA A 276 -5.30 -30.63 60.96
C ALA A 276 -5.00 -30.61 59.44
N ALA A 277 -5.38 -31.67 58.74
CA ALA A 277 -5.19 -31.79 57.30
C ALA A 277 -6.37 -31.15 56.56
N GLN A 278 -6.11 -30.41 55.48
CA GLN A 278 -7.16 -29.98 54.54
C GLN A 278 -7.71 -31.19 53.74
N LEU A 279 -8.03 -32.32 54.39
CA LEU A 279 -8.51 -33.57 53.81
C LEU A 279 -9.76 -34.02 54.55
N THR A 280 -10.80 -34.43 53.82
CA THR A 280 -12.03 -34.98 54.39
C THR A 280 -12.38 -36.30 53.71
N VAL A 281 -13.06 -37.20 54.43
CA VAL A 281 -13.68 -38.41 53.85
C VAL A 281 -15.16 -38.11 53.66
N THR A 282 -15.65 -38.22 52.43
CA THR A 282 -17.05 -37.98 52.08
C THR A 282 -17.95 -39.15 52.56
N PRO A 283 -19.29 -38.97 52.61
CA PRO A 283 -20.21 -40.04 53.02
C PRO A 283 -20.20 -41.29 52.13
N ASP A 284 -19.75 -41.16 50.88
CA ASP A 284 -19.57 -42.27 49.92
C ASP A 284 -18.18 -42.92 49.99
N GLY A 285 -17.30 -42.44 50.87
CA GLY A 285 -16.01 -43.06 51.17
C GLY A 285 -14.85 -42.59 50.29
N THR A 286 -15.03 -41.52 49.50
CA THR A 286 -13.94 -40.87 48.75
C THR A 286 -13.19 -39.90 49.66
N VAL A 287 -11.92 -39.65 49.36
CA VAL A 287 -11.08 -38.69 50.08
C VAL A 287 -11.03 -37.42 49.25
N GLU A 288 -11.33 -36.26 49.82
CA GLU A 288 -11.30 -34.98 49.13
C GLU A 288 -10.42 -33.95 49.83
N LEU A 289 -9.81 -33.03 49.06
CA LEU A 289 -9.16 -31.85 49.62
C LEU A 289 -10.21 -30.81 50.05
N ILE A 290 -10.24 -30.47 51.34
CA ILE A 290 -11.17 -29.49 51.93
C ILE A 290 -11.05 -28.15 51.19
N GLY A 291 -12.17 -27.65 50.68
CA GLY A 291 -12.26 -26.34 50.00
C GLY A 291 -12.03 -26.38 48.48
N SER A 292 -11.43 -27.44 47.93
CA SER A 292 -11.25 -27.59 46.47
C SER A 292 -12.32 -28.48 45.82
N GLY A 293 -12.82 -29.50 46.54
CA GLY A 293 -13.74 -30.51 46.01
C GLY A 293 -13.09 -31.55 45.09
N PHE A 294 -11.76 -31.61 44.99
CA PHE A 294 -11.08 -32.68 44.26
C PHE A 294 -10.99 -33.96 45.08
N GLY A 295 -11.45 -35.06 44.51
CA GLY A 295 -11.23 -36.41 45.02
C GLY A 295 -9.78 -36.88 44.81
N ILE A 296 -9.29 -37.70 45.74
CA ILE A 296 -7.96 -38.32 45.72
C ILE A 296 -8.15 -39.83 45.59
N GLU A 297 -7.55 -40.40 44.56
CA GLU A 297 -7.60 -41.81 44.22
C GLU A 297 -6.21 -42.48 44.31
N ASN A 298 -6.17 -43.80 44.07
CA ASN A 298 -4.91 -44.51 43.98
C ASN A 298 -4.11 -44.06 42.75
N GLY A 299 -2.82 -43.77 42.91
CA GLY A 299 -1.98 -43.26 41.82
C GLY A 299 -1.96 -41.72 41.68
N ASP A 300 -2.66 -41.00 42.56
CA ASP A 300 -2.66 -39.55 42.63
C ASP A 300 -1.49 -39.00 43.47
N LEU A 301 -1.04 -37.80 43.10
CA LEU A 301 -0.04 -37.04 43.84
C LEU A 301 -0.60 -35.65 44.21
N VAL A 302 -0.50 -35.29 45.48
CA VAL A 302 -0.80 -33.95 45.99
C VAL A 302 0.45 -33.37 46.64
N ALA A 303 0.81 -32.14 46.29
CA ALA A 303 1.96 -31.45 46.88
C ALA A 303 1.64 -29.99 47.19
N ARG A 304 1.93 -29.54 48.42
CA ARG A 304 1.73 -28.15 48.85
C ARG A 304 2.99 -27.30 48.73
N LYS A 305 4.11 -27.70 49.37
CA LYS A 305 5.34 -26.91 49.38
C LYS A 305 6.55 -27.75 49.04
N VAL A 306 7.26 -27.36 48.00
CA VAL A 306 8.46 -28.04 47.50
C VAL A 306 9.55 -27.01 47.24
N THR A 307 10.71 -27.18 47.86
CA THR A 307 11.92 -26.39 47.58
C THR A 307 13.08 -27.33 47.23
N ALA A 308 13.67 -27.21 46.04
CA ALA A 308 14.79 -28.08 45.62
C ALA A 308 15.76 -27.41 44.63
N GLN A 309 16.85 -28.07 44.26
CA GLN A 309 17.57 -27.69 43.03
C GLN A 309 16.79 -28.16 41.80
N THR A 310 16.43 -29.44 41.73
CA THR A 310 15.51 -29.95 40.71
C THR A 310 14.40 -30.75 41.38
N ALA A 311 13.21 -30.76 40.78
CA ALA A 311 12.09 -31.54 41.31
C ALA A 311 11.32 -32.24 40.19
N ILE A 312 10.99 -33.51 40.42
CA ILE A 312 10.11 -34.31 39.57
C ILE A 312 8.94 -34.80 40.42
N LEU A 313 7.74 -34.33 40.10
CA LEU A 313 6.48 -34.78 40.67
C LEU A 313 5.75 -35.57 39.58
N SER A 314 5.59 -36.88 39.78
CA SER A 314 5.02 -37.79 38.79
C SER A 314 3.84 -38.57 39.38
N ALA A 315 2.65 -38.36 38.85
CA ALA A 315 1.45 -39.13 39.17
C ALA A 315 1.07 -40.06 38.01
N THR A 316 0.61 -41.26 38.30
CA THR A 316 0.08 -42.16 37.26
C THR A 316 -1.36 -41.85 36.89
N ASN A 317 -2.09 -41.18 37.79
CA ASN A 317 -3.43 -40.67 37.53
C ASN A 317 -3.40 -39.13 37.56
N ASN A 318 -3.83 -38.47 38.64
CA ASN A 318 -3.89 -37.02 38.72
C ASN A 318 -2.77 -36.41 39.58
N LEU A 319 -2.23 -35.28 39.13
CA LEU A 319 -1.35 -34.42 39.92
C LEU A 319 -2.15 -33.19 40.36
N THR A 320 -2.50 -33.11 41.64
CA THR A 320 -3.34 -32.05 42.20
C THR A 320 -2.51 -31.07 43.02
N LEU A 321 -2.51 -29.80 42.59
CA LEU A 321 -1.68 -28.72 43.12
C LEU A 321 -2.55 -27.53 43.52
N VAL A 322 -3.10 -27.60 44.73
CA VAL A 322 -3.97 -26.56 45.29
C VAL A 322 -3.18 -25.67 46.24
N GLU A 323 -3.12 -24.36 45.92
CA GLU A 323 -2.36 -23.35 46.65
C GLU A 323 -0.88 -23.74 46.82
N SER A 324 -0.34 -24.44 45.84
CA SER A 324 1.00 -25.02 45.92
C SER A 324 2.09 -24.00 45.64
N GLN A 325 3.19 -24.08 46.38
CA GLN A 325 4.40 -23.26 46.23
C GLN A 325 5.58 -24.18 45.91
N LEU A 326 5.93 -24.26 44.62
CA LEU A 326 6.97 -25.11 44.07
C LEU A 326 8.13 -24.24 43.58
N ASN A 327 9.27 -24.30 44.26
CA ASN A 327 10.44 -23.46 43.97
C ASN A 327 11.66 -24.34 43.68
N THR A 328 12.25 -24.18 42.51
CA THR A 328 13.47 -24.90 42.12
C THR A 328 14.51 -23.95 41.53
N THR A 329 15.80 -24.17 41.83
CA THR A 329 16.89 -23.38 41.22
C THR A 329 17.34 -23.91 39.85
N GLY A 330 16.93 -25.13 39.49
CA GLY A 330 17.11 -25.80 38.21
C GLY A 330 15.75 -26.19 37.62
N ASN A 331 15.59 -27.44 37.16
CA ASN A 331 14.40 -27.88 36.44
C ASN A 331 13.25 -28.34 37.38
N LEU A 332 12.01 -28.06 36.97
CA LEU A 332 10.79 -28.57 37.59
C LEU A 332 9.97 -29.36 36.56
N SER A 333 9.62 -30.60 36.88
CA SER A 333 8.78 -31.46 36.05
C SER A 333 7.53 -31.91 36.80
N LEU A 334 6.37 -31.59 36.24
CA LEU A 334 5.03 -31.90 36.76
C LEU A 334 4.36 -32.86 35.78
N LEU A 335 4.27 -34.14 36.13
CA LEU A 335 3.84 -35.21 35.24
C LEU A 335 2.59 -35.90 35.80
N ALA A 336 1.57 -36.08 34.99
CA ALA A 336 0.36 -36.83 35.30
C ALA A 336 -0.02 -37.77 34.15
N GLY A 337 -0.32 -39.02 34.47
CA GLY A 337 -0.82 -39.99 33.51
C GLY A 337 -2.24 -39.70 33.01
N ASN A 338 -3.00 -38.86 33.72
CA ASN A 338 -4.31 -38.35 33.33
C ASN A 338 -4.32 -36.80 33.36
N THR A 339 -4.58 -36.17 34.51
CA THR A 339 -4.77 -34.71 34.59
C THR A 339 -3.79 -34.03 35.55
N VAL A 340 -3.20 -32.91 35.12
CA VAL A 340 -2.57 -31.95 36.05
C VAL A 340 -3.61 -30.91 36.45
N GLN A 341 -3.97 -30.85 37.73
CA GLN A 341 -5.00 -29.97 38.27
C GLN A 341 -4.38 -28.90 39.16
N ILE A 342 -4.58 -27.63 38.83
CA ILE A 342 -3.94 -26.50 39.53
C ILE A 342 -5.01 -25.51 39.97
N ARG A 343 -4.99 -25.11 41.25
CA ARG A 343 -5.87 -24.09 41.82
C ARG A 343 -5.13 -23.13 42.72
N ASP A 344 -5.45 -21.84 42.64
CA ASP A 344 -5.15 -20.87 43.68
C ASP A 344 -6.43 -20.42 44.43
N SER A 345 -6.26 -19.59 45.45
CA SER A 345 -7.38 -18.95 46.13
C SER A 345 -7.17 -17.44 46.19
N ILE A 346 -8.16 -16.68 46.64
CA ILE A 346 -8.00 -15.24 46.89
C ILE A 346 -7.00 -14.93 48.03
N VAL A 347 -6.60 -15.93 48.82
CA VAL A 347 -5.72 -15.77 49.98
C VAL A 347 -4.30 -16.25 49.67
N ASN A 348 -4.18 -17.41 49.02
CA ASN A 348 -2.91 -18.09 48.78
C ASN A 348 -2.69 -18.27 47.27
N PRO A 349 -1.59 -17.75 46.71
CA PRO A 349 -1.26 -17.97 45.31
C PRO A 349 -0.75 -19.40 45.10
N PHE A 350 -0.99 -19.91 43.90
CA PHE A 350 -0.19 -21.00 43.35
C PHE A 350 1.05 -20.41 42.67
N THR A 351 2.22 -21.00 42.92
CA THR A 351 3.49 -20.59 42.27
C THR A 351 4.32 -21.82 41.89
N ALA A 352 4.71 -21.90 40.63
CA ALA A 352 5.68 -22.87 40.12
C ALA A 352 6.84 -22.10 39.47
N GLU A 353 7.93 -21.96 40.21
CA GLU A 353 9.12 -21.21 39.80
C GLU A 353 10.31 -22.16 39.61
N ALA A 354 10.85 -22.19 38.39
CA ALA A 354 12.02 -22.97 38.02
C ALA A 354 13.15 -22.06 37.53
N GLY A 355 14.35 -22.17 38.10
CA GLY A 355 15.54 -21.45 37.62
C GLY A 355 16.09 -21.98 36.29
N GLY A 356 15.72 -23.22 35.92
CA GLY A 356 15.90 -23.84 34.60
C GLY A 356 14.57 -24.07 33.90
N ASN A 357 14.36 -25.23 33.29
CA ASN A 357 13.16 -25.55 32.51
C ASN A 357 11.97 -25.94 33.41
N LEU A 358 10.77 -25.51 33.01
CA LEU A 358 9.50 -25.93 33.60
C LEU A 358 8.73 -26.80 32.60
N HIS A 359 8.55 -28.09 32.92
CA HIS A 359 7.84 -29.04 32.07
C HIS A 359 6.58 -29.53 32.77
N ILE A 360 5.41 -29.35 32.15
CA ILE A 360 4.11 -29.76 32.67
C ILE A 360 3.47 -30.68 31.65
N GLN A 361 3.11 -31.89 32.07
CA GLN A 361 2.49 -32.87 31.20
C GLN A 361 1.34 -33.57 31.90
N GLY A 362 0.15 -33.46 31.34
CA GLY A 362 -0.99 -34.30 31.66
C GLY A 362 -1.39 -35.04 30.39
N ASN A 363 -1.30 -36.37 30.35
CA ASN A 363 -1.57 -37.09 29.10
C ASN A 363 -3.02 -36.92 28.62
N GLY A 364 -3.96 -36.74 29.56
CA GLY A 364 -5.38 -36.49 29.29
C GLY A 364 -5.72 -35.01 29.26
N GLU A 365 -5.38 -34.24 30.30
CA GLU A 365 -5.74 -32.82 30.40
C GLU A 365 -4.74 -32.03 31.28
N ILE A 366 -4.61 -30.74 31.01
CA ILE A 366 -4.04 -29.78 31.96
C ILE A 366 -5.17 -28.81 32.31
N ASP A 367 -5.55 -28.77 33.58
CA ASP A 367 -6.61 -27.91 34.12
C ASP A 367 -5.98 -26.95 35.13
N ALA A 368 -5.56 -25.78 34.66
CA ALA A 368 -5.01 -24.73 35.51
C ALA A 368 -5.99 -23.56 35.66
N LEU A 369 -6.27 -23.20 36.92
CA LEU A 369 -7.00 -22.01 37.31
C LEU A 369 -6.26 -21.33 38.47
N ALA A 370 -5.36 -20.41 38.12
CA ALA A 370 -4.43 -19.73 39.02
C ALA A 370 -4.31 -18.22 38.72
N LEU A 371 -5.46 -17.53 38.70
CA LEU A 371 -5.56 -16.11 38.38
C LEU A 371 -6.13 -15.24 39.52
N ASN A 372 -6.31 -15.76 40.73
CA ASN A 372 -6.75 -14.89 41.83
C ASN A 372 -5.69 -13.87 42.27
N HIS A 373 -4.46 -13.98 41.74
CA HIS A 373 -3.35 -13.09 42.00
C HIS A 373 -2.68 -12.58 40.72
N GLN A 374 -2.11 -11.38 40.84
CA GLN A 374 -1.36 -10.69 39.79
C GLN A 374 0.06 -11.24 39.56
N HIS A 375 0.55 -12.05 40.51
CA HIS A 375 1.86 -12.71 40.39
C HIS A 375 1.76 -13.86 39.38
N PRO A 376 2.74 -14.06 38.48
CA PRO A 376 2.71 -15.16 37.53
C PRO A 376 2.70 -16.52 38.24
N ALA A 377 1.71 -17.35 37.91
CA ALA A 377 1.61 -18.71 38.42
C ALA A 377 2.79 -19.58 37.97
N PHE A 378 3.28 -19.38 36.74
CA PHE A 378 4.35 -20.18 36.14
C PHE A 378 5.51 -19.30 35.70
N VAL A 379 6.70 -19.56 36.24
CA VAL A 379 7.94 -18.86 35.89
C VAL A 379 9.03 -19.87 35.61
N SER A 380 9.67 -19.77 34.44
CA SER A 380 10.85 -20.54 34.05
C SER A 380 12.01 -19.62 33.71
N GLY A 381 13.22 -19.97 34.19
CA GLY A 381 14.46 -19.33 33.77
C GLY A 381 14.99 -19.87 32.44
N GLY A 382 14.56 -21.07 32.04
CA GLY A 382 14.81 -21.70 30.73
C GLY A 382 13.51 -21.82 29.93
N ASP A 383 13.26 -22.98 29.30
CA ASP A 383 12.05 -23.24 28.51
C ASP A 383 10.85 -23.64 29.40
N LEU A 384 9.65 -23.16 29.04
CA LEU A 384 8.37 -23.54 29.63
C LEU A 384 7.57 -24.38 28.63
N THR A 385 7.24 -25.62 28.99
CA THR A 385 6.53 -26.56 28.10
C THR A 385 5.28 -27.11 28.79
N LEU A 386 4.14 -27.06 28.10
CA LEU A 386 2.87 -27.68 28.48
C LEU A 386 2.54 -28.77 27.44
N VAL A 387 2.27 -30.00 27.89
CA VAL A 387 2.03 -31.15 27.00
C VAL A 387 0.76 -31.92 27.38
N SER A 388 -0.19 -32.04 26.45
CA SER A 388 -1.41 -32.86 26.61
C SER A 388 -2.04 -33.23 25.27
N ASP A 389 -2.59 -34.44 25.13
CA ASP A 389 -3.42 -34.81 23.96
C ASP A 389 -4.88 -34.35 24.08
N GLY A 390 -5.33 -33.93 25.27
CA GLY A 390 -6.63 -33.28 25.46
C GLY A 390 -6.50 -31.77 25.65
N ASN A 391 -7.48 -31.17 26.34
CA ASN A 391 -7.48 -29.72 26.55
C ASN A 391 -6.31 -29.29 27.43
N ILE A 392 -5.70 -28.16 27.08
CA ILE A 392 -4.79 -27.42 27.95
C ILE A 392 -5.52 -26.14 28.35
N SER A 393 -6.22 -26.21 29.49
CA SER A 393 -6.87 -25.05 30.11
C SER A 393 -5.84 -24.28 30.91
N GLY A 394 -5.46 -23.09 30.45
CA GLY A 394 -4.39 -22.29 31.03
C GLY A 394 -4.85 -20.96 31.57
N ASP A 395 -5.82 -20.97 32.48
CA ASP A 395 -6.26 -19.78 33.20
C ASP A 395 -5.17 -19.37 34.21
N ALA A 396 -4.07 -18.80 33.70
CA ALA A 396 -2.86 -18.42 34.42
C ALA A 396 -1.95 -17.50 33.58
N HIS A 397 -1.02 -16.81 34.23
CA HIS A 397 0.05 -16.08 33.55
C HIS A 397 1.36 -16.91 33.48
N PHE A 398 2.03 -16.86 32.33
CA PHE A 398 3.21 -17.67 32.01
C PHE A 398 4.40 -16.77 31.65
N ARG A 399 5.56 -17.01 32.29
CA ARG A 399 6.81 -16.27 31.99
C ARG A 399 7.97 -17.23 31.77
N SER A 400 8.72 -17.04 30.70
CA SER A 400 9.83 -17.91 30.30
C SER A 400 11.09 -17.11 29.92
N GLY A 401 12.24 -17.52 30.47
CA GLY A 401 13.56 -17.03 30.08
C GLY A 401 14.08 -17.63 28.76
N GLY A 402 13.43 -18.70 28.29
CA GLY A 402 13.61 -19.34 26.98
C GLY A 402 12.29 -19.34 26.22
N ASN A 403 11.97 -20.45 25.55
CA ASN A 403 10.75 -20.60 24.76
C ASN A 403 9.52 -20.91 25.63
N VAL A 404 8.33 -20.66 25.09
CA VAL A 404 7.06 -21.22 25.59
C VAL A 404 6.51 -22.15 24.53
N SER A 405 6.18 -23.39 24.89
CA SER A 405 5.66 -24.40 23.95
C SER A 405 4.44 -25.11 24.51
N ILE A 406 3.33 -25.05 23.78
CA ILE A 406 2.09 -25.76 24.08
C ILE A 406 1.93 -26.86 23.03
N LEU A 407 2.08 -28.11 23.47
CA LEU A 407 2.26 -29.27 22.60
C LEU A 407 1.28 -30.39 22.96
N ASN A 408 1.10 -31.31 22.02
CA ASN A 408 0.51 -32.62 22.28
C ASN A 408 1.58 -33.69 22.55
N LEU A 409 1.19 -34.91 22.92
CA LEU A 409 2.15 -35.98 23.24
C LEU A 409 2.98 -36.44 22.03
N SER A 410 2.56 -36.07 20.82
CA SER A 410 3.32 -36.26 19.58
C SER A 410 4.27 -35.09 19.25
N ASN A 411 4.44 -34.13 20.16
CA ASN A 411 5.23 -32.91 20.02
C ASN A 411 4.78 -31.98 18.87
N ASN A 412 3.52 -32.10 18.42
CA ASN A 412 2.92 -31.11 17.53
C ASN A 412 2.25 -30.01 18.37
N PRO A 413 1.94 -28.83 17.79
CA PRO A 413 1.19 -27.79 18.50
C PRO A 413 -0.11 -28.32 19.11
N GLY A 414 -0.31 -28.08 20.40
CA GLY A 414 -1.48 -28.50 21.18
C GLY A 414 -2.51 -27.38 21.34
N ASN A 415 -3.78 -27.74 21.47
CA ASN A 415 -4.88 -26.78 21.61
C ASN A 415 -4.88 -26.15 23.01
N PHE A 416 -5.03 -24.83 23.04
CA PHE A 416 -4.98 -24.01 24.23
C PHE A 416 -6.33 -23.33 24.49
N VAL A 417 -6.85 -23.46 25.70
CA VAL A 417 -8.15 -22.88 26.08
C VAL A 417 -7.97 -22.04 27.33
N SER A 418 -8.64 -20.90 27.39
CA SER A 418 -8.62 -20.05 28.59
C SER A 418 -9.95 -19.33 28.76
N LEU A 419 -10.67 -19.60 29.84
CA LEU A 419 -11.89 -18.87 30.19
C LEU A 419 -11.58 -17.47 30.75
N PHE A 420 -10.35 -17.24 31.16
CA PHE A 420 -9.79 -15.99 31.66
C PHE A 420 -8.48 -15.66 30.92
N ASP A 421 -8.08 -14.39 30.80
CA ASP A 421 -6.99 -13.99 29.87
C ASP A 421 -5.60 -14.43 30.35
N PRO A 422 -4.89 -15.27 29.58
CA PRO A 422 -3.51 -15.58 29.85
C PRO A 422 -2.59 -14.47 29.31
N ILE A 423 -1.53 -14.18 30.06
CA ILE A 423 -0.42 -13.36 29.57
C ILE A 423 0.75 -14.30 29.41
N ILE A 424 1.25 -14.41 28.19
CA ILE A 424 2.40 -15.25 27.85
C ILE A 424 3.56 -14.34 27.49
N SER A 425 4.65 -14.42 28.25
CA SER A 425 5.87 -13.63 28.02
C SER A 425 7.09 -14.53 27.88
N SER A 426 7.84 -14.38 26.80
CA SER A 426 8.98 -15.24 26.47
C SER A 426 10.19 -14.45 25.97
N ASN A 427 11.37 -14.70 26.55
CA ASN A 427 12.64 -14.23 25.99
C ASN A 427 13.07 -14.99 24.72
N GLY A 428 12.39 -16.09 24.40
CA GLY A 428 12.56 -16.89 23.20
C GLY A 428 11.33 -16.82 22.29
N ASN A 429 11.00 -17.95 21.66
CA ASN A 429 9.83 -18.10 20.79
C ASN A 429 8.61 -18.63 21.56
N VAL A 430 7.42 -18.39 21.04
CA VAL A 430 6.16 -18.92 21.57
C VAL A 430 5.50 -19.81 20.50
N PHE A 431 5.16 -21.04 20.86
CA PHE A 431 4.52 -22.03 19.98
C PHE A 431 3.24 -22.59 20.61
N PHE A 432 2.11 -22.54 19.89
CA PHE A 432 0.84 -23.12 20.32
C PHE A 432 -0.03 -23.57 19.13
N GLY A 433 -1.03 -24.42 19.37
CA GLY A 433 -2.02 -24.83 18.37
C GLY A 433 -3.18 -23.82 18.29
N ASP A 434 -4.42 -24.32 18.21
CA ASP A 434 -5.59 -23.44 18.24
C ASP A 434 -5.81 -22.83 19.64
N TYR A 435 -6.20 -21.56 19.71
CA TYR A 435 -6.61 -20.87 20.93
C TYR A 435 -8.10 -20.57 20.95
N THR A 436 -8.78 -20.80 22.08
CA THR A 436 -10.14 -20.31 22.33
C THR A 436 -10.25 -19.73 23.75
N GLY A 437 -10.61 -18.45 23.87
CA GLY A 437 -10.75 -17.82 25.18
C GLY A 437 -11.40 -16.44 25.19
N VAL A 438 -11.40 -15.73 26.33
CA VAL A 438 -11.99 -14.37 26.42
C VAL A 438 -11.10 -13.35 25.71
N ALA A 439 -9.88 -13.11 26.17
CA ALA A 439 -8.84 -12.25 25.57
C ALA A 439 -7.51 -13.02 25.47
N LEU A 440 -6.49 -12.47 24.79
CA LEU A 440 -5.14 -13.05 24.73
C LEU A 440 -4.06 -11.99 24.55
N LYS A 441 -3.03 -12.01 25.40
CA LYS A 441 -1.75 -11.31 25.17
C LYS A 441 -0.57 -12.28 25.08
N VAL A 442 0.19 -12.19 24.00
CA VAL A 442 1.48 -12.88 23.84
C VAL A 442 2.57 -11.89 23.46
N GLU A 443 3.67 -11.90 24.20
CA GLU A 443 4.87 -11.12 23.88
C GLU A 443 6.13 -11.97 23.86
N ALA A 444 6.95 -11.79 22.83
CA ALA A 444 8.17 -12.55 22.59
C ALA A 444 9.30 -11.65 22.10
N ILE A 445 10.53 -11.90 22.58
CA ILE A 445 11.75 -11.40 21.92
C ILE A 445 11.99 -12.18 20.60
N GLY A 446 11.55 -13.44 20.54
CA GLY A 446 11.57 -14.27 19.35
C GLY A 446 10.30 -14.17 18.51
N THR A 447 10.03 -15.25 17.78
CA THR A 447 8.89 -15.45 16.89
C THR A 447 7.68 -16.03 17.63
N ILE A 448 6.47 -15.65 17.24
CA ILE A 448 5.21 -16.24 17.71
C ILE A 448 4.62 -17.09 16.60
N ILE A 449 4.32 -18.36 16.90
CA ILE A 449 3.68 -19.30 15.97
C ILE A 449 2.46 -19.93 16.65
N GLY A 450 1.30 -19.84 16.01
CA GLY A 450 0.00 -20.29 16.52
C GLY A 450 -0.89 -20.87 15.43
N GLY A 451 -1.97 -21.56 15.83
CA GLY A 451 -3.04 -22.04 14.94
C GLY A 451 -4.14 -20.99 14.76
N ASN A 452 -5.40 -21.40 14.86
CA ASN A 452 -6.57 -20.52 14.83
C ASN A 452 -6.82 -19.87 16.20
N ILE A 453 -7.13 -18.58 16.24
CA ILE A 453 -7.41 -17.83 17.47
C ILE A 453 -8.87 -17.37 17.50
N THR A 454 -9.60 -17.78 18.54
CA THR A 454 -10.98 -17.35 18.81
C THR A 454 -11.07 -16.65 20.17
N ILE A 455 -11.41 -15.36 20.14
CA ILE A 455 -11.57 -14.47 21.28
C ILE A 455 -13.07 -14.19 21.48
N THR A 456 -13.57 -14.42 22.69
CA THR A 456 -15.01 -14.56 22.99
C THR A 456 -15.58 -13.46 23.87
N GLY A 457 -14.75 -12.68 24.58
CA GLY A 457 -15.20 -11.61 25.48
C GLY A 457 -14.05 -10.83 26.15
N PRO A 458 -14.29 -9.72 26.84
CA PRO A 458 -13.23 -9.07 27.63
C PRO A 458 -12.88 -9.85 28.91
N ASP A 459 -11.66 -9.68 29.44
CA ASP A 459 -11.32 -10.17 30.77
C ASP A 459 -11.82 -9.22 31.86
N GLN A 460 -12.84 -9.63 32.60
CA GLN A 460 -13.45 -8.83 33.66
C GLN A 460 -12.88 -9.09 35.06
N THR A 461 -11.89 -9.99 35.19
CA THR A 461 -11.53 -10.58 36.49
C THR A 461 -10.46 -9.83 37.28
N GLY A 462 -9.92 -8.72 36.77
CA GLY A 462 -8.93 -7.90 37.50
C GLY A 462 -7.61 -8.64 37.75
N THR A 463 -7.30 -9.57 36.87
CA THR A 463 -6.18 -10.53 36.85
C THR A 463 -4.96 -9.97 36.12
N ILE A 464 -5.21 -9.15 35.09
CA ILE A 464 -4.21 -8.44 34.31
C ILE A 464 -3.58 -7.31 35.14
N PRO A 465 -2.24 -7.15 35.15
CA PRO A 465 -1.57 -6.03 35.83
C PRO A 465 -1.99 -4.69 35.27
N ASN A 466 -2.35 -3.75 36.15
CA ASN A 466 -2.65 -2.37 35.74
C ASN A 466 -1.43 -1.60 35.20
N THR A 467 -0.23 -2.16 35.36
CA THR A 467 1.01 -1.69 34.75
C THR A 467 1.19 -2.15 33.31
N ASP A 468 0.39 -3.12 32.84
CA ASP A 468 0.43 -3.57 31.45
C ASP A 468 -0.09 -2.46 30.53
N PRO A 469 0.63 -2.10 29.45
CA PRO A 469 0.19 -1.07 28.51
C PRO A 469 -1.19 -1.34 27.89
N HIS A 470 -1.56 -2.62 27.77
CA HIS A 470 -2.80 -3.08 27.15
C HIS A 470 -3.89 -3.40 28.20
N PHE A 471 -3.70 -3.08 29.48
CA PHE A 471 -4.68 -3.36 30.54
C PHE A 471 -6.10 -2.91 30.18
N ASN A 472 -6.27 -1.68 29.69
CA ASN A 472 -7.59 -1.14 29.36
C ASN A 472 -8.26 -1.92 28.21
N ILE A 473 -7.53 -2.26 27.15
CA ILE A 473 -8.14 -2.89 25.96
C ILE A 473 -8.52 -4.34 26.24
N LEU A 474 -7.66 -5.09 26.93
CA LEU A 474 -7.89 -6.49 27.32
C LEU A 474 -9.05 -6.64 28.31
N THR A 475 -9.27 -5.65 29.18
CA THR A 475 -10.33 -5.70 30.21
C THR A 475 -11.67 -5.11 29.79
N THR A 476 -11.72 -4.33 28.70
CA THR A 476 -12.96 -3.67 28.24
C THR A 476 -13.48 -4.18 26.91
N SER A 477 -12.67 -4.91 26.14
CA SER A 477 -13.04 -5.47 24.85
C SER A 477 -12.48 -6.89 24.65
N PRO A 478 -13.09 -7.72 23.78
CA PRO A 478 -12.52 -9.00 23.37
C PRO A 478 -11.28 -8.80 22.49
N ALA A 479 -10.14 -8.47 23.12
CA ALA A 479 -8.94 -8.05 22.41
C ALA A 479 -7.93 -9.19 22.21
N LEU A 480 -7.20 -9.12 21.09
CA LEU A 480 -6.02 -9.94 20.81
C LEU A 480 -4.79 -9.03 20.65
N VAL A 481 -3.72 -9.33 21.39
CA VAL A 481 -2.45 -8.61 21.29
C VAL A 481 -1.30 -9.60 21.13
N LEU A 482 -0.64 -9.58 19.97
CA LEU A 482 0.56 -10.39 19.69
C LEU A 482 1.73 -9.47 19.36
N GLN A 483 2.83 -9.61 20.10
CA GLN A 483 4.03 -8.79 19.92
C GLN A 483 5.29 -9.67 19.81
N ALA A 484 5.89 -9.75 18.62
CA ALA A 484 7.08 -10.56 18.33
C ALA A 484 8.30 -9.68 18.01
N GLY A 485 9.51 -10.17 18.32
CA GLY A 485 10.74 -9.42 18.07
C GLY A 485 10.99 -8.25 19.04
N LYS A 486 10.31 -8.21 20.20
CA LYS A 486 10.49 -7.11 21.17
C LYS A 486 11.93 -7.03 21.66
N THR A 487 12.41 -5.81 21.93
CA THR A 487 13.71 -5.61 22.59
C THR A 487 13.63 -5.77 24.12
N THR A 488 12.47 -5.48 24.69
CA THR A 488 12.15 -5.63 26.12
C THR A 488 10.71 -6.11 26.28
N LEU A 489 10.47 -7.06 27.17
CA LEU A 489 9.14 -7.54 27.53
C LEU A 489 8.50 -6.62 28.57
N ASP A 490 7.19 -6.40 28.46
CA ASP A 490 6.41 -5.66 29.45
C ASP A 490 6.30 -6.45 30.76
N ASN A 491 6.19 -7.79 30.65
CA ASN A 491 6.04 -8.72 31.76
C ASN A 491 7.19 -9.74 31.82
N ALA A 492 8.45 -9.26 31.88
CA ALA A 492 9.65 -10.11 31.93
C ALA A 492 9.66 -11.12 33.11
N PRO A 493 10.33 -12.29 32.96
CA PRO A 493 10.50 -13.25 34.06
C PRO A 493 11.37 -12.63 35.17
N THR A 494 10.93 -12.77 36.43
CA THR A 494 11.60 -12.20 37.62
C THR A 494 12.57 -13.16 38.31
N ALA A 495 12.63 -14.43 37.90
CA ALA A 495 13.52 -15.42 38.49
C ALA A 495 15.00 -15.21 38.10
N PRO A 496 15.97 -15.51 38.99
CA PRO A 496 17.39 -15.45 38.68
C PRO A 496 17.71 -16.39 37.52
N GLN A 497 17.98 -15.81 36.35
CA GLN A 497 18.32 -16.53 35.12
C GLN A 497 19.63 -17.29 35.35
N THR A 498 19.56 -18.61 35.50
CA THR A 498 20.75 -19.45 35.34
C THR A 498 20.81 -19.84 33.87
N ASN A 499 21.91 -19.51 33.19
CA ASN A 499 22.16 -19.92 31.80
C ASN A 499 22.27 -21.46 31.74
N VAL A 500 21.15 -22.16 31.78
CA VAL A 500 21.08 -23.60 31.55
C VAL A 500 20.69 -23.77 30.10
N GLY A 501 21.59 -24.36 29.30
CA GLY A 501 21.35 -24.59 27.88
C GLY A 501 20.07 -25.38 27.66
N GLY A 502 19.06 -24.72 27.10
CA GLY A 502 17.77 -25.31 26.76
C GLY A 502 17.88 -26.29 25.59
N THR A 503 16.98 -27.25 25.57
CA THR A 503 16.71 -28.08 24.40
C THR A 503 15.89 -27.25 23.42
N VAL A 504 16.54 -26.77 22.36
CA VAL A 504 15.83 -26.11 21.26
C VAL A 504 14.96 -27.15 20.56
N PHE A 505 13.64 -27.07 20.74
CA PHE A 505 12.70 -27.78 19.88
C PHE A 505 12.71 -27.12 18.50
N THR A 506 13.61 -27.56 17.62
CA THR A 506 13.53 -27.19 16.21
C THR A 506 12.42 -28.03 15.58
N SER A 507 11.18 -27.54 15.59
CA SER A 507 10.18 -28.12 14.71
C SER A 507 10.62 -27.86 13.27
N THR A 508 10.82 -28.96 12.54
CA THR A 508 11.26 -28.95 11.15
C THR A 508 10.08 -28.54 10.28
N GLY A 509 9.95 -27.24 9.97
CA GLY A 509 8.91 -26.78 9.04
C GLY A 509 8.83 -25.27 8.82
N TRP A 510 9.19 -24.45 9.81
CA TRP A 510 8.86 -23.02 9.78
C TRP A 510 10.09 -22.19 9.37
N ILE A 511 10.02 -21.61 8.18
CA ILE A 511 11.03 -20.69 7.63
C ILE A 511 10.43 -19.28 7.64
N THR A 512 10.15 -18.74 8.82
CA THR A 512 9.82 -17.32 8.98
C THR A 512 11.05 -16.57 9.53
N PRO A 513 11.27 -15.31 9.14
CA PRO A 513 12.33 -14.48 9.72
C PRO A 513 12.21 -14.41 11.26
N PRO A 514 13.31 -14.21 12.00
CA PRO A 514 13.25 -14.00 13.44
C PRO A 514 12.35 -12.80 13.81
N GLY A 515 11.53 -12.96 14.84
CA GLY A 515 10.64 -11.89 15.32
C GLY A 515 9.34 -11.74 14.50
N SER A 516 8.95 -12.78 13.77
CA SER A 516 7.70 -12.83 12.99
C SER A 516 6.49 -13.28 13.83
N ILE A 517 5.29 -13.03 13.31
CA ILE A 517 4.02 -13.59 13.79
C ILE A 517 3.45 -14.49 12.69
N ALA A 518 3.21 -15.77 13.00
CA ALA A 518 2.64 -16.75 12.07
C ALA A 518 1.39 -17.40 12.69
N ILE A 519 0.19 -17.03 12.20
CA ILE A 519 -1.12 -17.43 12.76
C ILE A 519 -2.10 -17.74 11.60
N ASP A 520 -2.93 -18.77 11.71
CA ASP A 520 -3.81 -19.17 10.60
C ASP A 520 -5.05 -18.26 10.45
N SER A 521 -5.84 -18.08 11.52
CA SER A 521 -7.04 -17.25 11.49
C SER A 521 -7.33 -16.59 12.83
N ILE A 522 -8.04 -15.45 12.79
CA ILE A 522 -8.37 -14.64 13.96
C ILE A 522 -9.86 -14.28 13.94
N THR A 523 -10.55 -14.52 15.06
CA THR A 523 -11.92 -14.10 15.30
C THR A 523 -12.04 -13.47 16.68
N THR A 524 -12.63 -12.27 16.80
CA THR A 524 -12.68 -11.54 18.09
C THR A 524 -14.04 -11.01 18.52
N ASN A 525 -15.14 -11.48 17.92
CA ASN A 525 -16.49 -11.04 18.28
C ASN A 525 -16.63 -9.50 18.32
N GLY A 526 -15.97 -8.80 17.40
CA GLY A 526 -15.96 -7.34 17.25
C GLY A 526 -14.89 -6.59 18.05
N GLY A 527 -13.97 -7.29 18.73
CA GLY A 527 -12.90 -6.64 19.50
C GLY A 527 -11.60 -6.41 18.71
N PRO A 528 -10.71 -5.54 19.22
CA PRO A 528 -9.53 -5.10 18.48
C PRO A 528 -8.46 -6.19 18.38
N VAL A 529 -7.71 -6.16 17.28
CA VAL A 529 -6.57 -7.03 17.01
C VAL A 529 -5.32 -6.17 16.81
N ILE A 530 -4.29 -6.40 17.60
CA ILE A 530 -3.00 -5.71 17.51
C ILE A 530 -1.90 -6.74 17.24
N LEU A 531 -1.25 -6.64 16.09
CA LEU A 531 -0.13 -7.49 15.69
C LEU A 531 1.12 -6.62 15.48
N GLU A 532 2.13 -6.76 16.32
CA GLU A 532 3.39 -6.04 16.20
C GLU A 532 4.54 -7.03 16.02
N ALA A 533 5.19 -6.98 14.86
CA ALA A 533 6.30 -7.86 14.52
C ALA A 533 7.53 -7.06 14.07
N VAL A 534 8.71 -7.59 14.36
CA VAL A 534 9.95 -7.14 13.71
C VAL A 534 10.14 -7.85 12.37
N GLY A 535 9.77 -9.12 12.30
CA GLY A 535 9.72 -9.90 11.06
C GLY A 535 8.35 -9.84 10.39
N ASP A 536 8.02 -10.89 9.65
CA ASP A 536 6.80 -10.98 8.85
C ASP A 536 5.55 -11.18 9.71
N VAL A 537 4.39 -10.79 9.19
CA VAL A 537 3.08 -11.19 9.72
C VAL A 537 2.38 -12.02 8.65
N THR A 538 2.26 -13.33 8.87
CA THR A 538 1.84 -14.29 7.83
C THR A 538 1.07 -15.47 8.41
N ASP A 539 0.57 -16.37 7.56
CA ASP A 539 -0.08 -17.59 8.03
C ASP A 539 0.92 -18.65 8.47
N ASN A 540 0.46 -19.55 9.33
CA ASN A 540 1.31 -20.65 9.80
C ASN A 540 1.33 -21.78 8.76
N THR A 541 0.22 -22.10 8.10
CA THR A 541 0.04 -23.41 7.47
C THR A 541 0.15 -23.50 5.95
N THR A 542 0.00 -22.42 5.17
CA THR A 542 -0.28 -22.56 3.72
C THR A 542 0.28 -21.49 2.77
N GLY A 543 0.84 -20.38 3.26
CA GLY A 543 1.20 -19.24 2.41
C GLY A 543 -0.01 -18.52 1.82
N VAL A 544 -1.20 -18.77 2.37
CA VAL A 544 -2.49 -18.16 1.95
C VAL A 544 -2.71 -16.82 2.66
N GLY A 545 -2.01 -16.59 3.77
CA GLY A 545 -2.18 -15.41 4.63
C GLY A 545 -3.24 -15.59 5.73
N ILE A 546 -3.26 -14.66 6.68
CA ILE A 546 -4.12 -14.72 7.87
C ILE A 546 -5.58 -14.36 7.52
N THR A 547 -6.55 -15.17 7.92
CA THR A 547 -7.98 -14.87 7.75
C THR A 547 -8.55 -14.15 8.98
N PHE A 548 -9.31 -13.07 8.78
CA PHE A 548 -9.99 -12.34 9.86
C PHE A 548 -11.51 -12.43 9.72
N ALA A 549 -12.21 -12.66 10.83
CA ALA A 549 -13.67 -12.71 10.85
C ALA A 549 -14.27 -12.05 12.10
N ASN A 550 -15.24 -11.16 11.90
CA ASN A 550 -15.97 -10.47 12.99
C ASN A 550 -15.00 -9.85 14.01
N VAL A 551 -14.17 -8.93 13.52
CA VAL A 551 -13.15 -8.24 14.29
C VAL A 551 -13.53 -6.77 14.51
N GLY A 552 -12.87 -6.13 15.47
CA GLY A 552 -12.95 -4.68 15.69
C GLY A 552 -11.97 -3.94 14.78
N ASN A 553 -11.18 -3.04 15.37
CA ASN A 553 -10.04 -2.42 14.68
C ASN A 553 -8.91 -3.46 14.54
N VAL A 554 -8.27 -3.50 13.37
CA VAL A 554 -7.10 -4.34 13.11
C VAL A 554 -5.90 -3.45 12.86
N ASP A 555 -4.93 -3.47 13.76
CA ASP A 555 -3.69 -2.70 13.67
C ASP A 555 -2.51 -3.65 13.54
N ILE A 556 -1.80 -3.58 12.41
CA ILE A 556 -0.66 -4.45 12.09
C ILE A 556 0.58 -3.60 11.80
N ILE A 557 1.66 -3.87 12.53
CA ILE A 557 2.96 -3.24 12.32
C ILE A 557 3.99 -4.34 12.06
N SER A 558 4.67 -4.28 10.91
CA SER A 558 5.82 -5.12 10.59
C SER A 558 7.03 -4.24 10.27
N SER A 559 7.93 -4.09 11.24
CA SER A 559 8.98 -3.07 11.17
C SER A 559 10.16 -3.42 10.25
N ASN A 560 10.38 -4.69 9.92
CA ASN A 560 11.34 -5.10 8.88
C ASN A 560 10.82 -6.22 7.93
N GLY A 561 9.54 -6.59 8.03
CA GLY A 561 8.97 -7.72 7.31
C GLY A 561 7.83 -7.35 6.39
N ALA A 562 7.29 -8.37 5.75
CA ALA A 562 6.10 -8.31 4.91
C ALA A 562 4.85 -8.66 5.71
N VAL A 563 3.68 -8.25 5.20
CA VAL A 563 2.38 -8.60 5.77
C VAL A 563 1.57 -9.34 4.71
N ASN A 564 1.21 -10.60 5.00
CA ASN A 564 0.46 -11.48 4.11
C ASN A 564 -0.85 -11.91 4.76
N LEU A 565 -1.96 -11.35 4.28
CA LEU A 565 -3.31 -11.62 4.80
C LEU A 565 -4.17 -12.27 3.72
N ALA A 566 -5.05 -13.18 4.13
CA ALA A 566 -6.02 -13.81 3.26
C ALA A 566 -7.28 -12.92 3.17
N THR A 567 -8.47 -13.53 3.26
CA THR A 567 -9.73 -12.78 3.28
C THR A 567 -9.98 -12.16 4.65
N LEU A 568 -10.32 -10.87 4.67
CA LEU A 568 -10.74 -10.14 5.86
C LEU A 568 -12.24 -9.84 5.77
N ASN A 569 -13.03 -10.26 6.76
CA ASN A 569 -14.48 -10.05 6.77
C ASN A 569 -14.97 -9.43 8.09
N ASN A 570 -15.82 -8.41 7.97
CA ASN A 570 -16.52 -7.75 9.07
C ASN A 570 -15.53 -7.17 10.10
N GLY A 571 -15.02 -5.97 9.82
CA GLY A 571 -14.11 -5.23 10.68
C GLY A 571 -14.56 -3.79 10.89
N SER A 572 -13.99 -3.11 11.89
CA SER A 572 -14.25 -1.68 12.12
C SER A 572 -13.30 -0.79 11.31
N SER A 573 -12.00 -1.09 11.33
CA SER A 573 -10.97 -0.44 10.50
C SER A 573 -9.79 -1.39 10.30
N LEU A 574 -8.97 -1.12 9.28
CA LEU A 574 -7.74 -1.87 8.98
C LEU A 574 -6.58 -0.91 8.78
N THR A 575 -5.59 -0.99 9.67
CA THR A 575 -4.33 -0.25 9.57
C THR A 575 -3.19 -1.25 9.39
N ILE A 576 -2.42 -1.13 8.32
CA ILE A 576 -1.20 -1.92 8.09
C ILE A 576 -0.04 -0.98 7.81
N ASN A 577 1.04 -1.12 8.58
CA ASN A 577 2.32 -0.48 8.31
C ASN A 577 3.41 -1.54 8.24
N ALA A 578 3.85 -1.86 7.03
CA ALA A 578 4.89 -2.83 6.77
C ALA A 578 6.11 -2.16 6.12
N GLN A 579 7.31 -2.61 6.47
CA GLN A 579 8.51 -2.18 5.74
C GLN A 579 8.55 -2.79 4.34
N GLN A 580 8.25 -4.07 4.22
CA GLN A 580 8.28 -4.79 2.94
C GLN A 580 6.87 -4.87 2.34
N ASP A 581 6.65 -5.84 1.46
CA ASP A 581 5.40 -6.03 0.73
C ASP A 581 4.19 -6.20 1.66
N VAL A 582 3.07 -5.62 1.22
CA VAL A 582 1.75 -5.83 1.82
C VAL A 582 0.90 -6.59 0.81
N ASN A 583 0.55 -7.84 1.13
CA ASN A 583 -0.27 -8.71 0.29
C ASN A 583 -1.58 -9.04 1.00
N LEU A 584 -2.71 -8.70 0.37
CA LEU A 584 -4.05 -9.04 0.85
C LEU A 584 -4.85 -9.71 -0.27
N ASP A 585 -5.68 -10.69 0.08
CA ASP A 585 -6.77 -11.13 -0.80
C ASP A 585 -7.94 -10.14 -0.72
N ASP A 586 -9.16 -10.60 -0.44
CA ASP A 586 -10.35 -9.75 -0.42
C ASP A 586 -10.61 -9.18 0.99
N VAL A 587 -10.86 -7.88 1.10
CA VAL A 587 -11.35 -7.21 2.31
C VAL A 587 -12.82 -6.85 2.13
N GLN A 588 -13.67 -7.26 3.06
CA GLN A 588 -15.13 -7.13 2.98
C GLN A 588 -15.71 -6.57 4.28
N HIS A 589 -16.57 -5.56 4.16
CA HIS A 589 -17.30 -4.94 5.26
C HIS A 589 -16.37 -4.38 6.36
N PHE A 590 -15.36 -3.62 5.95
CA PHE A 590 -14.53 -2.80 6.85
C PHE A 590 -14.93 -1.33 6.77
N GLY A 591 -14.64 -0.56 7.83
CA GLY A 591 -14.63 0.90 7.78
C GLY A 591 -13.36 1.41 7.10
N ASP A 592 -12.67 2.39 7.70
CA ASP A 592 -11.44 2.97 7.17
C ASP A 592 -10.34 1.91 6.90
N ILE A 593 -9.62 2.06 5.78
CA ILE A 593 -8.49 1.21 5.39
C ILE A 593 -7.27 2.10 5.12
N ASP A 594 -6.22 1.93 5.93
CA ASP A 594 -4.93 2.58 5.78
C ASP A 594 -3.83 1.54 5.60
N LEU A 595 -3.29 1.42 4.39
CA LEU A 595 -2.26 0.44 4.05
C LEU A 595 -0.98 1.15 3.60
N THR A 596 0.14 0.84 4.24
CA THR A 596 1.45 1.40 3.92
C THR A 596 2.50 0.30 3.77
N SER A 597 3.20 0.31 2.63
CA SER A 597 4.44 -0.45 2.38
C SER A 597 5.59 0.51 2.12
N THR A 598 6.50 0.67 3.08
CA THR A 598 7.48 1.78 3.03
C THR A 598 8.68 1.54 2.11
N ASP A 599 9.07 0.29 1.87
CA ASP A 599 10.16 -0.10 0.97
C ASP A 599 9.72 -1.14 -0.09
N GLY A 600 8.46 -1.59 -0.06
CA GLY A 600 7.93 -2.66 -0.92
C GLY A 600 6.75 -2.25 -1.82
N SER A 601 6.06 -3.27 -2.31
CA SER A 601 4.84 -3.17 -3.12
C SER A 601 3.58 -3.48 -2.29
N LEU A 602 2.42 -3.04 -2.78
CA LEU A 602 1.11 -3.40 -2.24
C LEU A 602 0.32 -4.20 -3.28
N THR A 603 -0.07 -5.42 -2.93
CA THR A 603 -0.98 -6.24 -3.73
C THR A 603 -2.26 -6.49 -2.95
N ALA A 604 -3.42 -6.18 -3.54
CA ALA A 604 -4.71 -6.38 -2.90
C ALA A 604 -5.73 -7.05 -3.84
N GLY A 605 -6.60 -7.89 -3.29
CA GLY A 605 -7.83 -8.34 -3.93
C GLY A 605 -8.90 -7.24 -3.89
N ASN A 606 -10.17 -7.63 -3.76
CA ASN A 606 -11.27 -6.68 -3.69
C ASN A 606 -11.29 -5.97 -2.33
N LEU A 607 -11.25 -4.64 -2.33
CA LEU A 607 -11.53 -3.84 -1.14
C LEU A 607 -12.99 -3.38 -1.19
N ARG A 608 -13.85 -3.95 -0.34
CA ARG A 608 -15.30 -3.64 -0.28
C ARG A 608 -15.66 -3.12 1.11
N LEU A 609 -15.92 -1.82 1.21
CA LEU A 609 -16.08 -1.12 2.48
C LEU A 609 -17.54 -0.80 2.81
N LEU A 610 -17.77 -0.52 4.09
CA LEU A 610 -19.00 0.04 4.64
C LEU A 610 -19.09 1.55 4.36
N ASP A 611 -20.31 2.08 4.44
CA ASP A 611 -20.70 3.47 4.19
C ASP A 611 -19.81 4.52 4.90
N PHE A 612 -19.35 5.56 4.18
CA PHE A 612 -18.60 6.74 4.65
C PHE A 612 -17.16 6.51 5.15
N SER A 613 -16.44 5.54 4.58
CA SER A 613 -15.07 5.16 4.99
C SER A 613 -13.99 5.77 4.11
N THR A 614 -12.76 5.91 4.56
CA THR A 614 -11.62 6.38 3.72
C THR A 614 -10.70 5.21 3.36
N ILE A 615 -10.08 5.29 2.19
CA ILE A 615 -9.04 4.34 1.76
C ILE A 615 -7.78 5.13 1.44
N ASN A 616 -6.70 4.85 2.17
CA ASN A 616 -5.37 5.37 1.87
C ASN A 616 -4.42 4.20 1.61
N LEU A 617 -3.90 4.12 0.38
CA LEU A 617 -2.93 3.12 -0.04
C LEU A 617 -1.62 3.81 -0.38
N GLU A 618 -0.53 3.43 0.27
CA GLU A 618 0.80 3.98 0.03
C GLU A 618 1.82 2.85 -0.16
N ALA A 619 2.58 2.87 -1.26
CA ALA A 619 3.66 1.93 -1.51
C ALA A 619 4.87 2.63 -2.15
N ALA A 620 6.09 2.29 -1.73
CA ALA A 620 7.31 2.80 -2.34
C ALA A 620 7.56 2.24 -3.74
N SER A 621 7.06 1.04 -4.05
CA SER A 621 7.06 0.45 -5.38
C SER A 621 5.64 0.40 -5.94
N ASP A 622 5.18 -0.74 -6.47
CA ASP A 622 3.96 -0.84 -7.25
C ASP A 622 2.73 -1.07 -6.36
N ILE A 623 1.58 -0.55 -6.78
CA ILE A 623 0.26 -0.90 -6.21
C ILE A 623 -0.52 -1.68 -7.25
N THR A 624 -0.84 -2.95 -6.96
CA THR A 624 -1.47 -3.87 -7.92
C THR A 624 -2.73 -4.51 -7.36
N PHE A 625 -3.82 -4.42 -8.12
CA PHE A 625 -5.01 -5.24 -7.94
C PHE A 625 -5.11 -6.20 -9.14
N PRO A 626 -5.00 -7.52 -8.92
CA PRO A 626 -5.02 -8.51 -10.00
C PRO A 626 -6.31 -8.51 -10.82
N THR A 627 -6.34 -9.31 -11.88
CA THR A 627 -7.48 -9.41 -12.82
C THR A 627 -8.82 -9.58 -12.11
N GLY A 628 -9.77 -8.69 -12.38
CA GLY A 628 -11.11 -8.63 -11.82
C GLY A 628 -11.20 -8.08 -10.40
N LYS A 629 -10.11 -7.55 -9.83
CA LYS A 629 -10.05 -7.03 -8.45
C LYS A 629 -10.00 -5.52 -8.42
N GLY A 630 -10.80 -4.91 -7.54
CA GLY A 630 -11.00 -3.47 -7.50
C GLY A 630 -11.38 -2.93 -6.13
N ILE A 631 -11.75 -1.66 -6.09
CA ILE A 631 -12.11 -0.92 -4.88
C ILE A 631 -13.57 -0.51 -4.98
N PHE A 632 -14.40 -0.83 -3.98
CA PHE A 632 -15.83 -0.58 -4.04
C PHE A 632 -16.38 -0.09 -2.69
N MET A 633 -17.12 1.02 -2.72
CA MET A 633 -17.70 1.67 -1.56
C MET A 633 -19.21 1.84 -1.72
N GLN A 634 -20.01 1.62 -0.67
CA GLN A 634 -21.48 1.67 -0.76
C GLN A 634 -22.10 3.06 -0.56
N ALA A 635 -21.52 3.93 0.27
CA ALA A 635 -22.09 5.28 0.52
C ALA A 635 -21.05 6.39 0.70
N GLY A 636 -19.98 6.37 -0.09
CA GLY A 636 -19.02 7.47 -0.12
C GLY A 636 -17.78 7.29 0.75
N GLY A 637 -16.79 8.12 0.45
CA GLY A 637 -15.53 8.34 1.15
C GLY A 637 -14.31 8.37 0.22
N ASP A 638 -13.30 9.17 0.56
CA ASP A 638 -12.19 9.45 -0.35
C ASP A 638 -11.27 8.22 -0.52
N ILE A 639 -10.87 7.97 -1.77
CA ILE A 639 -9.90 6.93 -2.15
C ILE A 639 -8.61 7.61 -2.60
N ASN A 640 -7.54 7.45 -1.83
CA ASN A 640 -6.23 7.99 -2.11
C ASN A 640 -5.23 6.85 -2.32
N VAL A 641 -4.58 6.82 -3.48
CA VAL A 641 -3.58 5.81 -3.84
C VAL A 641 -2.30 6.50 -4.28
N LEU A 642 -1.21 6.24 -3.56
CA LEU A 642 0.11 6.81 -3.79
C LEU A 642 1.14 5.70 -4.00
N SER A 643 1.75 5.66 -5.18
CA SER A 643 2.76 4.66 -5.56
C SER A 643 4.06 5.32 -6.00
N GLY A 644 5.19 4.86 -5.47
CA GLY A 644 6.52 5.22 -5.99
C GLY A 644 6.91 4.46 -7.27
N GLY A 645 6.12 3.47 -7.67
CA GLY A 645 6.19 2.71 -8.92
C GLY A 645 4.95 2.92 -9.78
N ALA A 646 4.35 1.84 -10.30
CA ALA A 646 3.13 1.86 -11.10
C ALA A 646 1.85 1.54 -10.28
N ILE A 647 0.70 2.02 -10.76
CA ILE A 647 -0.63 1.64 -10.23
C ILE A 647 -1.38 0.82 -11.28
N SER A 648 -1.80 -0.40 -10.95
CA SER A 648 -2.62 -1.24 -11.83
C SER A 648 -3.85 -1.75 -11.07
N ILE A 649 -5.06 -1.31 -11.45
CA ILE A 649 -6.31 -1.72 -10.77
C ILE A 649 -7.31 -2.25 -11.79
N ASP A 650 -7.49 -3.57 -11.91
CA ASP A 650 -8.24 -4.13 -13.05
C ASP A 650 -9.78 -4.11 -12.92
N GLY A 651 -10.31 -4.36 -11.71
CA GLY A 651 -11.73 -4.61 -11.43
C GLY A 651 -12.63 -3.38 -11.27
N GLY A 652 -12.08 -2.17 -11.38
CA GLY A 652 -12.77 -0.89 -11.22
C GLY A 652 -12.65 -0.27 -9.82
N ILE A 653 -13.01 1.01 -9.71
CA ILE A 653 -12.99 1.84 -8.51
C ILE A 653 -14.36 2.53 -8.41
N ASP A 654 -15.04 2.36 -7.28
CA ASP A 654 -16.31 3.02 -7.00
C ASP A 654 -16.24 3.66 -5.61
N SER A 655 -16.20 4.99 -5.57
CA SER A 655 -16.11 5.79 -4.34
C SER A 655 -17.45 6.31 -3.87
N GLY A 656 -18.57 5.96 -4.51
CA GLY A 656 -19.87 6.62 -4.25
C GLY A 656 -19.78 8.12 -4.56
N GLU A 657 -20.10 9.01 -3.61
CA GLU A 657 -20.15 10.47 -3.86
C GLU A 657 -18.81 11.21 -3.60
N SER A 658 -17.68 10.50 -3.50
CA SER A 658 -16.42 11.05 -2.98
C SER A 658 -15.26 10.97 -3.96
N ASN A 659 -14.13 11.58 -3.61
CA ASN A 659 -13.04 11.79 -4.55
C ASN A 659 -12.19 10.52 -4.73
N VAL A 660 -11.64 10.38 -5.93
CA VAL A 660 -10.64 9.36 -6.25
C VAL A 660 -9.37 10.05 -6.71
N THR A 661 -8.27 9.84 -5.97
CA THR A 661 -6.95 10.38 -6.28
C THR A 661 -5.96 9.24 -6.47
N LEU A 662 -5.41 9.11 -7.68
CA LEU A 662 -4.35 8.14 -8.02
C LEU A 662 -3.07 8.91 -8.38
N THR A 663 -1.98 8.68 -7.67
CA THR A 663 -0.68 9.31 -7.94
C THR A 663 0.41 8.24 -8.02
N ALA A 664 1.12 8.19 -9.14
CA ALA A 664 2.21 7.26 -9.36
C ALA A 664 3.42 7.93 -10.02
N VAL A 665 4.61 7.37 -9.81
CA VAL A 665 5.79 7.74 -10.61
C VAL A 665 5.72 7.06 -11.98
N GLY A 666 5.39 5.77 -12.01
CA GLY A 666 5.25 4.96 -13.22
C GLY A 666 3.86 5.04 -13.85
N ASP A 667 3.56 4.05 -14.70
CA ASP A 667 2.28 3.96 -15.42
C ASP A 667 1.09 3.80 -14.46
N ILE A 668 -0.07 4.36 -14.83
CA ILE A 668 -1.34 4.17 -14.13
C ILE A 668 -2.35 3.52 -15.06
N THR A 669 -2.79 2.31 -14.73
CA THR A 669 -3.76 1.53 -15.51
C THR A 669 -4.96 1.12 -14.64
N PRO A 670 -5.94 2.01 -14.44
CA PRO A 670 -7.14 1.70 -13.69
C PRO A 670 -8.23 1.12 -14.62
N GLY A 671 -9.12 0.31 -14.06
CA GLY A 671 -10.43 0.00 -14.65
C GLY A 671 -11.37 1.19 -14.54
N ALA A 672 -12.67 0.97 -14.78
CA ALA A 672 -13.67 2.02 -14.61
C ALA A 672 -13.55 2.69 -13.24
N ILE A 673 -13.66 4.02 -13.20
CA ILE A 673 -13.70 4.80 -11.97
C ILE A 673 -15.05 5.51 -11.93
N THR A 674 -15.83 5.29 -10.88
CA THR A 674 -17.16 5.88 -10.69
C THR A 674 -17.22 6.67 -9.39
N THR A 675 -17.69 7.92 -9.45
CA THR A 675 -17.91 8.82 -8.28
C THR A 675 -19.34 9.35 -8.21
N THR A 676 -20.33 8.57 -8.67
CA THR A 676 -21.73 9.00 -8.84
C THR A 676 -22.45 9.35 -7.53
N ALA A 677 -23.08 10.52 -7.52
CA ALA A 677 -23.94 11.01 -6.45
C ALA A 677 -25.37 10.41 -6.45
N GLY A 678 -25.94 10.24 -5.25
CA GLY A 678 -27.37 10.08 -5.04
C GLY A 678 -28.17 11.34 -5.37
N ASN A 679 -29.50 11.21 -5.44
CA ASN A 679 -30.47 12.03 -6.20
C ASN A 679 -30.38 13.59 -6.20
N LEU A 680 -29.51 14.28 -5.44
CA LEU A 680 -29.39 15.75 -5.39
C LEU A 680 -27.99 16.31 -5.00
N SER A 681 -26.93 15.51 -4.83
CA SER A 681 -25.56 15.98 -4.50
C SER A 681 -24.68 16.13 -5.74
N SER A 682 -23.61 16.93 -5.64
CA SER A 682 -22.51 16.92 -6.62
C SER A 682 -21.73 15.62 -6.49
N SER A 683 -21.27 15.07 -7.62
CA SER A 683 -20.38 13.90 -7.63
C SER A 683 -18.96 14.27 -7.21
N GLY A 684 -18.19 13.28 -6.77
CA GLY A 684 -16.78 13.44 -6.41
C GLY A 684 -15.88 13.66 -7.63
N GLU A 685 -14.69 14.20 -7.40
CA GLU A 685 -13.67 14.45 -8.43
C GLU A 685 -12.80 13.22 -8.68
N ILE A 686 -12.31 13.05 -9.92
CA ILE A 686 -11.30 12.04 -10.29
C ILE A 686 -10.01 12.77 -10.66
N THR A 687 -8.94 12.51 -9.92
CA THR A 687 -7.59 13.03 -10.22
C THR A 687 -6.60 11.88 -10.40
N ILE A 688 -5.94 11.83 -11.56
CA ILE A 688 -4.91 10.83 -11.88
C ILE A 688 -3.64 11.53 -12.33
N THR A 689 -2.52 11.27 -11.63
CA THR A 689 -1.22 11.88 -11.93
C THR A 689 -0.13 10.82 -12.06
N SER A 690 0.45 10.68 -13.26
CA SER A 690 1.65 9.88 -13.52
C SER A 690 2.83 10.81 -13.84
N SER A 691 3.81 10.88 -12.95
CA SER A 691 4.88 11.88 -13.07
C SER A 691 5.99 11.53 -14.06
N ASP A 692 6.23 10.24 -14.33
CA ASP A 692 7.23 9.74 -15.29
C ASP A 692 6.67 8.64 -16.23
N GLY A 693 5.37 8.34 -16.18
CA GLY A 693 4.72 7.28 -16.95
C GLY A 693 3.52 7.72 -17.79
N ASN A 694 2.75 6.73 -18.26
CA ASN A 694 1.53 6.88 -19.04
C ASN A 694 0.28 6.69 -18.15
N ILE A 695 -0.86 7.18 -18.61
CA ILE A 695 -2.18 6.82 -18.05
C ILE A 695 -2.93 6.05 -19.12
N ASP A 696 -3.42 4.84 -18.81
CA ASP A 696 -4.21 4.03 -19.72
C ASP A 696 -5.45 3.45 -19.03
N THR A 697 -6.64 4.01 -19.31
CA THR A 697 -7.92 3.54 -18.73
C THR A 697 -8.60 2.47 -19.59
N THR A 698 -7.94 1.98 -20.65
CA THR A 698 -8.49 1.02 -21.61
C THR A 698 -7.98 -0.42 -21.42
N LEU A 699 -7.03 -0.64 -20.51
CA LEU A 699 -6.37 -1.93 -20.32
C LEU A 699 -7.04 -2.85 -19.30
N SER A 700 -8.20 -2.50 -18.77
CA SER A 700 -8.95 -3.40 -17.89
C SER A 700 -9.43 -4.64 -18.65
N SER A 701 -9.28 -5.81 -18.03
CA SER A 701 -9.80 -7.07 -18.53
C SER A 701 -11.33 -7.09 -18.69
N LEU A 702 -12.02 -6.14 -18.06
CA LEU A 702 -13.47 -5.95 -18.13
C LEU A 702 -13.90 -5.06 -19.31
N CYS A 703 -12.97 -4.45 -20.06
CA CYS A 703 -13.28 -3.66 -21.25
C CYS A 703 -13.99 -4.53 -22.30
N GLY A 704 -15.32 -4.36 -22.38
CA GLY A 704 -16.22 -5.18 -23.20
C GLY A 704 -17.66 -5.25 -22.67
N ILE A 705 -17.86 -4.94 -21.38
CA ILE A 705 -19.18 -4.71 -20.76
C ILE A 705 -19.43 -3.19 -20.71
N VAL A 706 -20.66 -2.73 -20.98
CA VAL A 706 -21.05 -1.31 -20.94
C VAL A 706 -20.59 -0.67 -19.62
N SER A 707 -19.91 0.48 -19.70
CA SER A 707 -19.35 1.27 -18.57
C SER A 707 -18.19 0.65 -17.78
N ALA A 708 -17.57 -0.44 -18.25
CA ALA A 708 -16.47 -1.10 -17.53
C ALA A 708 -15.09 -0.41 -17.64
N CYS A 709 -14.94 0.59 -18.52
CA CYS A 709 -13.70 1.36 -18.75
C CYS A 709 -13.99 2.85 -18.94
N GLU A 710 -15.03 3.33 -18.23
CA GLU A 710 -15.49 4.71 -18.23
C GLU A 710 -15.01 5.42 -16.95
N LEU A 711 -14.56 6.67 -17.04
CA LEU A 711 -14.43 7.55 -15.88
C LEU A 711 -15.75 8.31 -15.72
N ASN A 712 -16.53 8.02 -14.69
CA ASN A 712 -17.89 8.54 -14.57
C ASN A 712 -18.08 9.29 -13.25
N THR A 713 -18.28 10.59 -13.36
CA THR A 713 -18.59 11.52 -12.28
C THR A 713 -19.97 12.19 -12.51
N ALA A 714 -20.84 11.55 -13.29
CA ALA A 714 -22.13 12.14 -13.67
C ALA A 714 -23.06 12.31 -12.46
N SER A 715 -23.89 13.35 -12.44
CA SER A 715 -24.82 13.60 -11.34
C SER A 715 -26.14 14.25 -11.78
N LEU A 716 -27.17 14.19 -10.93
CA LEU A 716 -28.40 14.96 -11.15
C LEU A 716 -28.25 16.45 -10.78
N SER A 717 -27.12 16.88 -10.21
CA SER A 717 -26.77 18.27 -9.93
C SER A 717 -25.53 18.70 -10.73
N THR A 718 -24.36 18.89 -10.10
CA THR A 718 -23.11 19.22 -10.81
C THR A 718 -22.27 17.97 -11.03
N GLY A 719 -21.82 17.71 -12.26
CA GLY A 719 -20.86 16.64 -12.56
C GLY A 719 -19.50 16.92 -11.89
N GLY A 720 -18.80 15.88 -11.44
CA GLY A 720 -17.49 16.03 -10.79
C GLY A 720 -16.35 16.23 -11.78
N ASP A 721 -15.31 17.00 -11.43
CA ASP A 721 -14.19 17.24 -12.34
C ASP A 721 -13.36 15.96 -12.59
N ILE A 722 -12.83 15.81 -13.80
CA ILE A 722 -11.93 14.73 -14.21
C ILE A 722 -10.62 15.35 -14.67
N THR A 723 -9.52 15.11 -13.94
CA THR A 723 -8.19 15.64 -14.25
C THR A 723 -7.17 14.52 -14.41
N LEU A 724 -6.53 14.42 -15.57
CA LEU A 724 -5.47 13.45 -15.87
C LEU A 724 -4.20 14.19 -16.27
N THR A 725 -3.09 13.89 -15.61
CA THR A 725 -1.77 14.44 -15.94
C THR A 725 -0.74 13.33 -16.10
N ALA A 726 -0.12 13.20 -17.27
CA ALA A 726 0.91 12.20 -17.55
C ALA A 726 2.15 12.85 -18.19
N ALA A 727 3.35 12.46 -17.77
CA ALA A 727 4.57 12.80 -18.52
C ALA A 727 4.64 12.08 -19.87
N GLY A 728 4.09 10.87 -19.95
CA GLY A 728 3.95 10.07 -21.16
C GLY A 728 2.64 10.35 -21.92
N ASN A 729 2.02 9.29 -22.42
CA ASN A 729 0.75 9.32 -23.13
C ASN A 729 -0.44 9.20 -22.16
N ILE A 730 -1.59 9.70 -22.59
CA ILE A 730 -2.89 9.42 -21.97
C ILE A 730 -3.73 8.67 -23.01
N THR A 731 -4.11 7.43 -22.72
CA THR A 731 -5.05 6.64 -23.53
C THR A 731 -6.29 6.39 -22.70
N THR A 732 -7.47 6.81 -23.16
CA THR A 732 -8.69 6.66 -22.37
C THR A 732 -9.86 6.14 -23.18
N GLY A 733 -10.74 5.41 -22.49
CA GLY A 733 -12.08 5.10 -22.98
C GLY A 733 -13.02 6.32 -22.87
N GLY A 734 -14.28 6.05 -22.52
CA GLY A 734 -15.26 7.12 -22.27
C GLY A 734 -14.98 7.88 -20.96
N MET A 735 -15.31 9.16 -20.93
CA MET A 735 -15.30 10.00 -19.73
C MET A 735 -16.62 10.75 -19.65
N ASN A 736 -17.27 10.72 -18.49
CA ASN A 736 -18.59 11.29 -18.28
C ASN A 736 -18.61 12.12 -17.01
N SER A 737 -18.58 13.43 -17.18
CA SER A 737 -18.71 14.48 -16.17
C SER A 737 -20.01 15.28 -16.37
N SER A 738 -21.04 14.65 -16.94
CA SER A 738 -22.32 15.31 -17.18
C SER A 738 -23.06 15.65 -15.87
N GLY A 739 -23.88 16.70 -15.89
CA GLY A 739 -24.65 17.10 -14.71
C GLY A 739 -26.05 17.63 -15.01
N GLY A 740 -26.99 17.47 -14.08
CA GLY A 740 -28.31 18.08 -14.20
C GLY A 740 -28.24 19.62 -14.27
N ASP A 741 -27.57 20.26 -13.31
CA ASP A 741 -27.44 21.71 -13.16
C ASP A 741 -26.19 22.29 -13.84
N ALA A 742 -25.09 21.54 -13.88
CA ALA A 742 -23.86 21.93 -14.58
C ALA A 742 -22.98 20.71 -14.89
N GLY A 743 -22.36 20.67 -16.07
CA GLY A 743 -21.31 19.69 -16.36
C GLY A 743 -20.01 20.04 -15.63
N GLY A 744 -19.24 19.04 -15.20
CA GLY A 744 -17.93 19.22 -14.58
C GLY A 744 -16.82 19.39 -15.62
N ARG A 745 -15.66 19.87 -15.19
CA ARG A 745 -14.51 20.12 -16.06
C ARG A 745 -13.75 18.82 -16.35
N ILE A 746 -13.37 18.62 -17.60
CA ILE A 746 -12.51 17.52 -18.04
C ILE A 746 -11.19 18.13 -18.53
N GLU A 747 -10.08 17.82 -17.86
CA GLU A 747 -8.73 18.33 -18.20
C GLU A 747 -7.73 17.19 -18.34
N LEU A 748 -7.12 17.06 -19.51
CA LEU A 748 -6.08 16.09 -19.82
C LEU A 748 -4.82 16.81 -20.25
N THR A 749 -3.70 16.53 -19.58
CA THR A 749 -2.37 17.04 -19.94
C THR A 749 -1.38 15.89 -20.10
N ALA A 750 -0.83 15.72 -21.30
CA ALA A 750 0.14 14.68 -21.62
C ALA A 750 1.43 15.27 -22.21
N GLY A 751 2.60 14.74 -21.83
CA GLY A 751 3.85 15.05 -22.55
C GLY A 751 3.94 14.38 -23.93
N GLY A 752 3.19 13.28 -24.13
CA GLY A 752 3.09 12.53 -25.37
C GLY A 752 1.77 12.78 -26.12
N THR A 753 1.07 11.70 -26.45
CA THR A 753 -0.22 11.71 -27.15
C THR A 753 -1.39 11.60 -26.16
N ILE A 754 -2.46 12.36 -26.38
CA ILE A 754 -3.79 12.05 -25.83
C ILE A 754 -4.56 11.27 -26.90
N ASP A 755 -4.96 10.04 -26.59
CA ASP A 755 -5.80 9.20 -27.43
C ASP A 755 -7.09 8.82 -26.69
N THR A 756 -8.20 9.45 -27.08
CA THR A 756 -9.55 9.16 -26.56
C THR A 756 -10.40 8.45 -27.62
N SER A 757 -9.80 8.04 -28.74
CA SER A 757 -10.49 7.33 -29.82
C SER A 757 -10.73 5.86 -29.49
N ALA A 758 -10.01 5.32 -28.52
CA ALA A 758 -9.98 3.91 -28.19
C ALA A 758 -11.23 3.46 -27.40
N VAL A 759 -12.08 2.63 -28.04
CA VAL A 759 -13.10 1.84 -27.34
C VAL A 759 -13.17 0.43 -27.89
N ILE A 760 -12.96 -0.57 -27.02
CA ILE A 760 -13.15 -1.99 -27.34
C ILE A 760 -14.49 -2.45 -26.74
N PHE A 761 -15.56 -2.48 -27.54
CA PHE A 761 -16.83 -3.13 -27.16
C PHE A 761 -16.97 -4.48 -27.88
N ASN A 762 -16.78 -5.60 -27.18
CA ASN A 762 -17.03 -6.96 -27.71
C ASN A 762 -16.36 -7.27 -29.06
N GLY A 763 -15.19 -6.70 -29.33
CA GLY A 763 -14.49 -6.86 -30.62
C GLY A 763 -15.22 -6.22 -31.81
N GLN A 764 -16.22 -5.37 -31.57
CA GLN A 764 -16.87 -4.52 -32.56
C GLN A 764 -16.37 -3.08 -32.33
N THR A 765 -15.72 -2.52 -33.35
CA THR A 765 -15.33 -1.10 -33.37
C THR A 765 -16.60 -0.25 -33.42
N SER A 766 -16.93 0.41 -32.32
CA SER A 766 -17.88 1.53 -32.32
C SER A 766 -17.09 2.83 -32.19
N VAL A 767 -17.64 3.89 -32.76
CA VAL A 767 -17.15 5.26 -32.81
C VAL A 767 -16.67 5.73 -31.44
N GLY A 768 -15.40 6.19 -31.34
CA GLY A 768 -14.77 7.01 -30.28
C GLY A 768 -15.16 6.85 -28.79
N GLY A 769 -14.20 7.01 -27.88
CA GLY A 769 -14.52 7.22 -26.46
C GLY A 769 -15.22 8.56 -26.30
N LEU A 770 -16.51 8.55 -25.92
CA LEU A 770 -17.26 9.78 -25.66
C LEU A 770 -16.69 10.49 -24.43
N ILE A 771 -16.30 11.76 -24.59
CA ILE A 771 -16.01 12.69 -23.51
C ILE A 771 -17.24 13.59 -23.33
N ASP A 772 -18.03 13.33 -22.30
CA ASP A 772 -19.29 14.00 -22.01
C ASP A 772 -19.13 14.92 -20.78
N SER A 773 -19.28 16.22 -20.99
CA SER A 773 -19.31 17.28 -19.99
C SER A 773 -20.64 18.07 -20.12
N THR A 774 -21.70 17.41 -20.58
CA THR A 774 -22.97 18.07 -20.89
C THR A 774 -23.79 18.44 -19.65
N SER A 775 -24.78 19.31 -19.84
CA SER A 775 -25.80 19.56 -18.82
C SER A 775 -27.24 19.56 -19.32
N ALA A 776 -28.09 18.77 -18.65
CA ALA A 776 -29.49 18.61 -19.03
C ALA A 776 -30.36 19.84 -18.74
N GLN A 777 -30.11 20.57 -17.66
CA GLN A 777 -30.91 21.72 -17.20
C GLN A 777 -30.10 23.00 -16.99
N GLY A 778 -28.77 22.96 -17.12
CA GLY A 778 -27.93 24.15 -16.95
C GLY A 778 -26.81 24.27 -17.96
N THR A 779 -25.61 24.61 -17.49
CA THR A 779 -24.46 24.94 -18.35
C THR A 779 -23.55 23.73 -18.56
N GLY A 780 -23.12 23.48 -19.79
CA GLY A 780 -22.09 22.47 -20.06
C GLY A 780 -20.76 22.84 -19.39
N GLY A 781 -19.96 21.83 -19.03
CA GLY A 781 -18.63 22.01 -18.46
C GLY A 781 -17.56 22.22 -19.53
N THR A 782 -16.32 22.47 -19.09
CA THR A 782 -15.20 22.79 -19.98
C THR A 782 -14.38 21.54 -20.27
N VAL A 783 -13.97 21.35 -21.53
CA VAL A 783 -13.06 20.28 -21.95
C VAL A 783 -11.73 20.88 -22.40
N VAL A 784 -10.63 20.48 -21.76
CA VAL A 784 -9.27 20.95 -22.06
C VAL A 784 -8.37 19.74 -22.34
N LEU A 785 -7.81 19.65 -23.54
CA LEU A 785 -6.83 18.63 -23.92
C LEU A 785 -5.52 19.31 -24.32
N ASN A 786 -4.41 18.99 -23.67
CA ASN A 786 -3.09 19.54 -23.95
C ASN A 786 -2.05 18.43 -24.11
N ALA A 787 -1.49 18.28 -25.31
CA ALA A 787 -0.54 17.22 -25.64
C ALA A 787 0.35 17.59 -26.83
N ALA A 788 1.35 16.75 -27.15
CA ALA A 788 2.09 16.87 -28.41
C ALA A 788 1.21 16.52 -29.61
N ARG A 789 0.31 15.53 -29.45
CA ARG A 789 -0.67 15.08 -30.44
C ARG A 789 -1.98 14.71 -29.74
N ILE A 790 -3.12 15.08 -30.33
CA ILE A 790 -4.45 14.68 -29.86
C ILE A 790 -5.11 13.82 -30.93
N VAL A 791 -5.59 12.65 -30.53
CA VAL A 791 -6.49 11.80 -31.32
C VAL A 791 -7.74 11.63 -30.49
N THR A 792 -8.86 12.23 -30.91
CA THR A 792 -10.08 12.25 -30.10
C THR A 792 -11.30 11.72 -30.82
N GLY A 793 -12.11 10.98 -30.05
CA GLY A 793 -13.46 10.55 -30.43
C GLY A 793 -14.47 11.70 -30.35
N ASP A 794 -15.62 11.41 -29.76
CA ASP A 794 -16.68 12.40 -29.57
C ASP A 794 -16.41 13.25 -28.32
N LEU A 795 -16.52 14.59 -28.42
CA LEU A 795 -16.44 15.56 -27.33
C LEU A 795 -17.78 16.31 -27.23
N GLU A 796 -18.44 16.25 -26.08
CA GLU A 796 -19.71 16.94 -25.84
C GLU A 796 -19.63 17.84 -24.60
N ALA A 797 -19.85 19.14 -24.80
CA ALA A 797 -19.86 20.15 -23.74
C ALA A 797 -21.14 21.02 -23.81
N THR A 798 -22.24 20.46 -24.31
CA THR A 798 -23.51 21.18 -24.52
C THR A 798 -24.27 21.42 -23.21
N GLY A 799 -25.12 22.47 -23.17
CA GLY A 799 -25.97 22.75 -22.01
C GLY A 799 -27.20 23.56 -22.40
N SER A 800 -28.33 23.32 -21.74
CA SER A 800 -29.60 24.01 -22.05
C SER A 800 -29.59 25.51 -21.73
N LEU A 801 -28.73 25.97 -20.82
CA LEU A 801 -28.49 27.39 -20.51
C LEU A 801 -27.23 27.96 -21.18
N GLY A 802 -26.48 27.13 -21.91
CA GLY A 802 -25.22 27.47 -22.58
C GLY A 802 -24.22 26.32 -22.50
N GLY A 803 -23.47 26.07 -23.56
CA GLY A 803 -22.38 25.10 -23.59
C GLY A 803 -21.10 25.63 -22.96
N GLY A 804 -20.23 24.73 -22.52
CA GLY A 804 -18.91 25.06 -22.01
C GLY A 804 -17.85 25.14 -23.12
N ASP A 805 -16.67 25.63 -22.77
CA ASP A 805 -15.58 25.82 -23.73
C ASP A 805 -14.87 24.49 -24.04
N ILE A 806 -14.42 24.33 -25.28
CA ILE A 806 -13.55 23.23 -25.71
C ILE A 806 -12.22 23.82 -26.15
N HIS A 807 -11.12 23.43 -25.51
CA HIS A 807 -9.78 23.91 -25.79
C HIS A 807 -8.84 22.74 -26.08
N LEU A 808 -8.37 22.66 -27.32
CA LEU A 808 -7.44 21.62 -27.79
C LEU A 808 -6.10 22.25 -28.17
N THR A 809 -5.04 21.80 -27.51
CA THR A 809 -3.66 22.26 -27.70
C THR A 809 -2.78 21.08 -28.12
N ALA A 810 -2.45 21.00 -29.41
CA ALA A 810 -1.51 20.01 -29.93
C ALA A 810 -0.99 20.39 -31.32
N ASP A 811 0.22 19.94 -31.66
CA ASP A 811 0.80 20.17 -32.98
C ASP A 811 0.06 19.41 -34.09
N GLU A 812 -0.71 18.39 -33.72
CA GLU A 812 -1.66 17.68 -34.58
C GLU A 812 -2.91 17.26 -33.81
N ILE A 813 -4.08 17.44 -34.42
CA ILE A 813 -5.39 17.16 -33.84
C ILE A 813 -6.22 16.33 -34.84
N ASP A 814 -6.50 15.08 -34.47
CA ASP A 814 -7.30 14.15 -35.24
C ASP A 814 -8.66 13.92 -34.59
N PHE A 815 -9.74 14.15 -35.36
CA PHE A 815 -11.10 13.79 -34.97
C PHE A 815 -11.47 12.47 -35.63
N THR A 816 -11.62 11.42 -34.82
CA THR A 816 -11.98 10.07 -35.27
C THR A 816 -13.42 9.68 -34.93
N GLY A 817 -14.15 10.58 -34.25
CA GLY A 817 -15.56 10.42 -33.86
C GLY A 817 -16.57 10.71 -34.99
N GLY A 818 -17.86 10.56 -34.70
CA GLY A 818 -18.97 10.76 -35.63
C GLY A 818 -19.32 9.56 -36.52
N VAL A 819 -20.51 8.95 -36.32
CA VAL A 819 -21.20 8.12 -37.33
C VAL A 819 -22.32 8.91 -37.98
N ASP A 820 -22.66 8.56 -39.23
CA ASP A 820 -23.89 9.00 -39.89
C ASP A 820 -24.07 10.53 -39.99
N ASN A 821 -22.99 11.29 -40.21
CA ASN A 821 -22.98 12.77 -40.27
C ASN A 821 -23.40 13.48 -38.97
N ILE A 822 -23.24 12.82 -37.81
CA ILE A 822 -23.36 13.48 -36.51
C ILE A 822 -22.00 14.13 -36.18
N PRO A 823 -21.95 15.43 -35.86
CA PRO A 823 -20.71 16.09 -35.45
C PRO A 823 -20.11 15.41 -34.22
N SER A 824 -18.80 15.14 -34.25
CA SER A 824 -18.08 14.54 -33.13
C SER A 824 -17.68 15.57 -32.07
N ILE A 825 -17.64 16.87 -32.38
CA ILE A 825 -17.27 17.92 -31.43
C ILE A 825 -18.46 18.86 -31.27
N SER A 826 -19.09 18.87 -30.09
CA SER A 826 -20.36 19.57 -29.86
C SER A 826 -20.32 20.47 -28.62
N SER A 827 -20.64 21.76 -28.82
CA SER A 827 -20.86 22.73 -27.76
C SER A 827 -21.56 23.98 -28.33
N THR A 828 -22.10 24.82 -27.45
CA THR A 828 -22.50 26.20 -27.79
C THR A 828 -21.60 27.26 -27.12
N GLY A 829 -20.50 26.82 -26.50
CA GLY A 829 -19.42 27.66 -25.96
C GLY A 829 -18.40 28.07 -27.03
N ASN A 830 -17.16 28.38 -26.62
CA ASN A 830 -16.07 28.67 -27.54
C ASN A 830 -15.28 27.39 -27.86
N LEU A 831 -14.87 27.23 -29.11
CA LEU A 831 -13.88 26.24 -29.52
C LEU A 831 -12.53 26.93 -29.72
N ARG A 832 -11.46 26.40 -29.15
CA ARG A 832 -10.08 26.84 -29.38
C ARG A 832 -9.25 25.67 -29.89
N LEU A 833 -8.67 25.84 -31.08
CA LEU A 833 -7.74 24.91 -31.71
C LEU A 833 -6.39 25.60 -31.83
N GLU A 834 -5.39 25.13 -31.09
CA GLU A 834 -4.07 25.75 -31.08
C GLU A 834 -2.95 24.72 -31.23
N PRO A 835 -1.89 25.06 -31.99
CA PRO A 835 -0.67 24.27 -31.96
C PRO A 835 0.05 24.42 -30.62
N ALA A 836 0.71 23.36 -30.16
CA ALA A 836 1.53 23.39 -28.95
C ALA A 836 2.87 24.12 -29.19
N THR A 837 3.41 23.99 -30.40
CA THR A 837 4.63 24.61 -30.88
C THR A 837 4.32 25.93 -31.59
N ARG A 838 5.01 26.99 -31.20
CA ARG A 838 4.73 28.35 -31.67
C ARG A 838 5.01 28.55 -33.16
N GLU A 839 5.98 27.82 -33.71
CA GLU A 839 6.39 27.88 -35.12
C GLU A 839 5.54 26.99 -36.04
N GLN A 840 4.63 26.20 -35.48
CA GLN A 840 3.82 25.22 -36.21
C GLN A 840 2.91 25.93 -37.24
N ASN A 841 2.96 25.47 -38.49
CA ASN A 841 2.05 25.95 -39.53
C ASN A 841 0.64 25.40 -39.31
N ILE A 842 -0.36 26.10 -39.81
CA ILE A 842 -1.76 25.68 -39.74
C ILE A 842 -2.35 25.70 -41.15
N ALA A 843 -2.98 24.60 -41.56
CA ALA A 843 -3.69 24.49 -42.83
C ALA A 843 -5.19 24.32 -42.58
N ILE A 844 -6.02 25.20 -43.13
CA ILE A 844 -7.46 25.22 -42.87
C ILE A 844 -8.22 24.93 -44.17
N GLY A 845 -8.95 23.81 -44.20
CA GLY A 845 -9.71 23.37 -45.38
C GLY A 845 -8.92 22.49 -46.37
N GLY A 846 -7.71 22.07 -46.04
CA GLY A 846 -6.97 21.10 -46.86
C GLY A 846 -7.71 19.76 -47.03
N VAL A 847 -7.28 18.94 -47.99
CA VAL A 847 -7.77 17.55 -48.16
C VAL A 847 -6.76 16.51 -47.70
N ASP A 848 -5.48 16.89 -47.63
CA ASP A 848 -4.39 16.01 -47.22
C ASP A 848 -4.05 16.27 -45.76
N ASP A 849 -3.89 15.19 -44.99
CA ASP A 849 -3.30 15.22 -43.66
C ASP A 849 -1.79 14.96 -43.80
N THR A 850 -0.98 15.95 -43.44
CA THR A 850 0.47 15.92 -43.58
C THR A 850 1.17 15.44 -42.30
N GLY A 851 0.40 14.99 -41.31
CA GLY A 851 0.88 14.56 -40.01
C GLY A 851 1.42 15.71 -39.17
N THR A 852 2.30 15.42 -38.22
CA THR A 852 2.65 16.34 -37.12
C THR A 852 3.44 17.60 -37.48
N ASN A 853 3.71 17.88 -38.75
CA ASN A 853 4.51 19.05 -39.18
C ASN A 853 3.67 20.30 -39.46
N THR A 854 2.36 20.13 -39.64
CA THR A 854 1.38 21.19 -39.83
C THR A 854 0.15 20.78 -39.05
N LEU A 855 -0.49 21.70 -38.33
CA LEU A 855 -1.84 21.44 -37.80
C LEU A 855 -2.82 21.47 -38.98
N ASP A 856 -3.17 20.30 -39.48
CA ASP A 856 -4.05 20.13 -40.64
C ASP A 856 -5.52 20.04 -40.23
N LEU A 857 -6.25 21.16 -40.32
CA LEU A 857 -7.70 21.23 -40.14
C LEU A 857 -8.40 20.94 -41.48
N THR A 858 -8.34 19.67 -41.89
CA THR A 858 -8.90 19.21 -43.17
C THR A 858 -10.42 19.38 -43.24
N THR A 859 -10.99 19.34 -44.45
CA THR A 859 -12.46 19.46 -44.63
C THR A 859 -13.25 18.41 -43.85
N SER A 860 -12.71 17.19 -43.68
CA SER A 860 -13.34 16.15 -42.86
C SER A 860 -13.30 16.49 -41.37
N LYS A 861 -12.19 17.02 -40.86
CA LYS A 861 -12.05 17.44 -39.46
C LYS A 861 -12.98 18.63 -39.16
N LEU A 862 -13.07 19.59 -40.07
CA LEU A 862 -13.99 20.72 -39.92
C LEU A 862 -15.47 20.31 -40.00
N ALA A 863 -15.81 19.32 -40.84
CA ALA A 863 -17.17 18.77 -40.90
C ALA A 863 -17.59 18.00 -39.64
N ALA A 864 -16.65 17.65 -38.77
CA ALA A 864 -16.91 16.99 -37.50
C ALA A 864 -17.32 17.97 -36.39
N LEU A 865 -17.26 19.29 -36.63
CA LEU A 865 -17.68 20.32 -35.69
C LEU A 865 -19.19 20.57 -35.77
N GLN A 866 -19.87 20.66 -34.62
CA GLN A 866 -21.26 21.06 -34.55
C GLN A 866 -21.42 22.52 -34.97
N ASP A 867 -22.52 22.84 -35.65
CA ASP A 867 -22.96 24.23 -35.83
C ASP A 867 -23.50 24.82 -34.51
N GLY A 868 -23.21 26.08 -34.23
CA GLY A 868 -23.69 26.82 -33.07
C GLY A 868 -22.64 27.16 -32.00
N PHE A 869 -21.34 27.00 -32.28
CA PHE A 869 -20.29 27.54 -31.42
C PHE A 869 -20.39 29.07 -31.35
N LYS A 870 -20.17 29.63 -30.16
CA LYS A 870 -20.12 31.09 -29.96
C LYS A 870 -19.00 31.74 -30.78
N SER A 871 -17.85 31.07 -30.83
CA SER A 871 -16.72 31.42 -31.71
C SER A 871 -15.76 30.24 -31.80
N ILE A 872 -15.09 30.12 -32.95
CA ILE A 872 -13.99 29.17 -33.18
C ILE A 872 -12.70 29.99 -33.29
N THR A 873 -11.80 29.82 -32.33
CA THR A 873 -10.47 30.43 -32.35
C THR A 873 -9.45 29.44 -32.87
N ILE A 874 -8.74 29.80 -33.93
CA ILE A 874 -7.68 28.97 -34.53
C ILE A 874 -6.34 29.70 -34.39
N GLY A 875 -5.36 29.02 -33.80
CA GLY A 875 -4.01 29.54 -33.58
C GLY A 875 -3.70 29.93 -32.13
N SER A 876 -2.42 30.11 -31.87
CA SER A 876 -1.87 30.44 -30.55
C SER A 876 -1.61 31.94 -30.44
N ALA A 877 -1.87 32.55 -29.28
CA ALA A 877 -1.71 33.99 -29.00
C ALA A 877 -0.27 34.55 -29.16
N ASN A 878 0.71 33.70 -29.44
CA ASN A 878 2.08 34.11 -29.76
C ASN A 878 2.62 33.40 -31.00
N GLY A 879 1.74 32.79 -31.79
CA GLY A 879 2.08 31.96 -32.95
C GLY A 879 2.92 32.70 -33.98
N THR A 880 3.89 31.99 -34.57
CA THR A 880 4.75 32.49 -35.65
C THR A 880 4.73 31.61 -36.89
N GLY A 881 3.98 30.50 -36.85
CA GLY A 881 3.70 29.70 -38.04
C GLY A 881 2.94 30.48 -39.12
N THR A 882 2.95 29.91 -40.32
CA THR A 882 2.11 30.35 -41.44
C THR A 882 0.75 29.68 -41.35
N ILE A 883 -0.31 30.45 -41.54
CA ILE A 883 -1.69 29.97 -41.56
C ILE A 883 -2.17 30.05 -43.01
N THR A 884 -2.60 28.93 -43.58
CA THR A 884 -3.04 28.84 -44.98
C THR A 884 -4.51 28.48 -45.06
N LEU A 885 -5.29 29.31 -45.78
CA LEU A 885 -6.70 29.08 -46.06
C LEU A 885 -6.85 28.44 -47.45
N PHE A 886 -7.52 27.29 -47.54
CA PHE A 886 -7.82 26.64 -48.82
C PHE A 886 -9.19 27.05 -49.38
N ASP A 887 -9.42 26.85 -50.68
CA ASP A 887 -10.67 27.24 -51.35
C ASP A 887 -11.94 26.62 -50.75
N THR A 888 -11.81 25.43 -50.16
CA THR A 888 -12.92 24.65 -49.59
C THR A 888 -13.63 25.32 -48.43
N VAL A 889 -12.97 26.26 -47.74
CA VAL A 889 -13.55 27.00 -46.61
C VAL A 889 -14.21 28.33 -47.02
N THR A 890 -14.37 28.57 -48.32
CA THR A 890 -14.95 29.80 -48.86
C THR A 890 -16.35 29.59 -49.45
N ASP A 891 -17.11 30.66 -49.63
CA ASP A 891 -18.52 30.70 -50.07
C ASP A 891 -18.81 30.23 -51.52
N GLN A 892 -17.98 29.34 -52.06
CA GLN A 892 -18.19 28.65 -53.33
C GLN A 892 -17.97 27.12 -53.22
N GLY A 893 -17.71 26.60 -52.01
CA GLY A 893 -17.65 25.17 -51.66
C GLY A 893 -18.74 24.74 -50.66
N THR A 894 -18.68 23.48 -50.18
CA THR A 894 -19.46 23.01 -49.02
C THR A 894 -18.84 23.57 -47.74
N ASN A 895 -18.81 24.90 -47.57
CA ASN A 895 -18.10 25.60 -46.49
C ASN A 895 -18.38 24.89 -45.14
N PRO A 896 -17.37 24.24 -44.53
CA PRO A 896 -17.56 23.50 -43.30
C PRO A 896 -17.53 24.40 -42.06
N LEU A 897 -17.12 25.67 -42.19
CA LEU A 897 -17.05 26.65 -41.09
C LEU A 897 -18.37 27.42 -41.01
N LEU A 898 -19.32 26.88 -40.25
CA LEU A 898 -20.66 27.44 -40.08
C LEU A 898 -20.75 28.49 -38.94
N ASP A 899 -19.74 28.55 -38.08
CA ASP A 899 -19.67 29.49 -36.95
C ASP A 899 -18.62 30.59 -37.15
N PRO A 900 -18.67 31.70 -36.38
CA PRO A 900 -17.67 32.76 -36.47
C PRO A 900 -16.26 32.29 -36.14
N VAL A 901 -15.31 32.56 -37.05
CA VAL A 901 -13.90 32.14 -36.89
C VAL A 901 -13.00 33.33 -36.60
N ALA A 902 -12.15 33.21 -35.59
CA ALA A 902 -11.10 34.16 -35.25
C ALA A 902 -9.73 33.49 -35.36
N ILE A 903 -8.88 34.01 -36.25
CA ILE A 903 -7.47 33.65 -36.31
C ILE A 903 -6.73 34.46 -35.25
N ALA A 904 -6.21 33.77 -34.23
CA ALA A 904 -5.78 34.39 -32.98
C ALA A 904 -4.51 35.24 -33.11
N ASP A 905 -3.54 34.78 -33.90
CA ASP A 905 -2.20 35.36 -34.07
C ASP A 905 -1.42 34.52 -35.13
N GLY A 906 -0.26 34.99 -35.60
CA GLY A 906 0.55 34.30 -36.63
C GLY A 906 1.55 35.24 -37.32
N SER A 907 2.53 34.68 -38.04
CA SER A 907 3.46 35.53 -38.82
C SER A 907 2.96 35.83 -40.23
N THR A 908 2.25 34.89 -40.86
CA THR A 908 1.77 35.02 -42.23
C THR A 908 0.39 34.38 -42.35
N LEU A 909 -0.58 35.08 -42.95
CA LEU A 909 -1.87 34.51 -43.36
C LEU A 909 -1.92 34.46 -44.90
N VAL A 910 -2.06 33.26 -45.43
CA VAL A 910 -2.16 32.97 -46.86
C VAL A 910 -3.63 32.73 -47.21
N GLY A 911 -4.15 33.50 -48.16
CA GLY A 911 -5.51 33.39 -48.65
C GLY A 911 -5.72 32.23 -49.62
N PRO A 912 -7.00 31.97 -49.97
CA PRO A 912 -7.37 30.92 -50.91
C PRO A 912 -6.94 31.28 -52.35
N GLU A 913 -6.86 30.27 -53.23
CA GLU A 913 -6.41 30.36 -54.62
C GLU A 913 -7.48 30.93 -55.58
N GLN A 914 -8.29 31.86 -55.08
CA GLN A 914 -9.41 32.50 -55.77
C GLN A 914 -9.39 34.02 -55.58
N ASN A 915 -10.24 34.74 -56.31
CA ASN A 915 -10.31 36.19 -56.13
C ASN A 915 -10.71 36.48 -54.68
N THR A 916 -9.88 37.22 -53.93
CA THR A 916 -10.08 37.41 -52.49
C THR A 916 -10.07 38.88 -52.10
N THR A 917 -11.08 39.29 -51.33
CA THR A 917 -11.12 40.64 -50.73
C THR A 917 -10.75 40.60 -49.26
N TRP A 918 -9.68 41.31 -48.90
CA TRP A 918 -9.15 41.47 -47.56
C TRP A 918 -9.56 42.83 -47.01
N ASN A 919 -10.39 42.88 -45.97
CA ASN A 919 -10.76 44.14 -45.32
C ASN A 919 -9.87 44.37 -44.10
N LEU A 920 -8.97 45.35 -44.18
CA LEU A 920 -8.10 45.75 -43.09
C LEU A 920 -8.82 46.80 -42.25
N THR A 921 -8.98 46.48 -40.96
CA THR A 921 -9.83 47.26 -40.04
C THR A 921 -9.04 47.97 -38.94
N GLY A 922 -7.73 47.71 -38.85
CA GLY A 922 -6.81 48.30 -37.90
C GLY A 922 -5.38 47.84 -38.18
N ALA A 923 -4.47 48.06 -37.23
CA ALA A 923 -3.08 47.58 -37.35
C ALA A 923 -3.00 46.05 -37.27
N ASN A 924 -2.41 45.41 -38.29
CA ASN A 924 -2.21 43.95 -38.38
C ASN A 924 -3.51 43.12 -38.17
N GLN A 925 -4.68 43.69 -38.46
CA GLN A 925 -5.97 43.03 -38.22
C GLN A 925 -6.98 43.32 -39.33
N GLY A 926 -7.89 42.38 -39.55
CA GLY A 926 -8.87 42.49 -40.60
C GLY A 926 -9.85 41.32 -40.65
N ASN A 927 -10.57 41.22 -41.76
CA ASN A 927 -11.51 40.14 -42.03
C ASN A 927 -11.59 39.80 -43.52
N LEU A 928 -12.12 38.60 -43.81
CA LEU A 928 -12.38 38.11 -45.17
C LEU A 928 -13.90 37.91 -45.43
N ASN A 929 -14.77 38.68 -44.76
CA ASN A 929 -16.22 38.44 -44.70
C ASN A 929 -16.96 38.41 -46.06
N HIS A 930 -16.33 38.85 -47.15
CA HIS A 930 -16.92 38.72 -48.49
C HIS A 930 -16.91 37.27 -49.02
N HIS A 931 -16.04 36.42 -48.47
CA HIS A 931 -15.86 35.02 -48.87
C HIS A 931 -16.29 34.02 -47.79
N PHE A 932 -16.69 34.51 -46.60
CA PHE A 932 -17.06 33.69 -45.44
C PHE A 932 -18.40 34.17 -44.87
N THR A 933 -19.48 33.42 -45.09
CA THR A 933 -20.85 33.78 -44.64
C THR A 933 -20.94 34.10 -43.15
N ASN A 934 -20.17 33.42 -42.32
CA ASN A 934 -20.28 33.47 -40.86
C ASN A 934 -19.20 34.31 -40.17
N THR A 935 -18.47 35.13 -40.94
CA THR A 935 -17.38 36.00 -40.47
C THR A 935 -16.08 35.23 -40.21
N LEU A 936 -14.99 35.67 -40.84
CA LEU A 936 -13.63 35.26 -40.51
C LEU A 936 -12.80 36.51 -40.22
N THR A 937 -12.32 36.64 -38.98
CA THR A 937 -11.43 37.72 -38.56
C THR A 937 -10.01 37.23 -38.32
N PHE A 938 -9.03 38.11 -38.44
CA PHE A 938 -7.66 37.86 -38.04
C PHE A 938 -7.12 39.05 -37.24
N HIS A 939 -6.26 38.74 -36.27
CA HIS A 939 -5.61 39.72 -35.41
C HIS A 939 -4.10 39.48 -35.39
N ASN A 940 -3.34 40.56 -35.22
CA ASN A 940 -1.87 40.54 -35.11
C ASN A 940 -1.11 39.79 -36.22
N ILE A 941 -1.67 39.73 -37.44
CA ILE A 941 -0.97 39.14 -38.58
C ILE A 941 -0.16 40.21 -39.31
N GLU A 942 1.15 40.07 -39.31
CA GLU A 942 2.06 41.05 -39.90
C GLU A 942 2.23 40.88 -41.41
N LYS A 943 2.09 39.66 -41.95
CA LYS A 943 2.26 39.38 -43.38
C LYS A 943 1.00 38.76 -43.97
N LEU A 944 0.53 39.30 -45.09
CA LEU A 944 -0.62 38.79 -45.81
C LEU A 944 -0.19 38.37 -47.21
N THR A 945 -0.57 37.17 -47.61
CA THR A 945 -0.32 36.65 -48.95
C THR A 945 -1.66 36.26 -49.57
N GLY A 946 -1.98 36.83 -50.72
CA GLY A 946 -3.12 36.45 -51.54
C GLY A 946 -2.93 35.10 -52.23
N GLY A 947 -3.88 34.74 -53.07
CA GLY A 947 -3.81 33.53 -53.89
C GLY A 947 -3.21 33.79 -55.27
N SER A 948 -3.17 32.77 -56.13
CA SER A 948 -2.79 32.91 -57.54
C SER A 948 -3.82 33.66 -58.40
N SER A 949 -5.00 33.94 -57.84
CA SER A 949 -6.09 34.72 -58.45
C SER A 949 -6.00 36.20 -58.07
N ASN A 950 -6.97 37.04 -58.45
CA ASN A 950 -6.87 38.48 -58.18
C ASN A 950 -7.22 38.83 -56.72
N ASP A 951 -6.34 39.52 -56.02
CA ASP A 951 -6.53 39.91 -54.63
C ASP A 951 -6.78 41.42 -54.49
N THR A 952 -7.70 41.77 -53.59
CA THR A 952 -8.02 43.17 -53.25
C THR A 952 -7.85 43.38 -51.75
N PHE A 953 -6.96 44.29 -51.35
CA PHE A 953 -6.78 44.71 -49.96
C PHE A 953 -7.40 46.08 -49.76
N ILE A 954 -8.43 46.15 -48.94
CA ILE A 954 -9.18 47.37 -48.63
C ILE A 954 -8.75 47.87 -47.25
N PHE A 955 -8.16 49.06 -47.18
CA PHE A 955 -7.75 49.69 -45.93
C PHE A 955 -8.85 50.64 -45.42
N SER A 956 -9.27 50.39 -44.18
CA SER A 956 -10.03 51.39 -43.41
C SER A 956 -9.09 52.51 -42.95
N ASN A 957 -9.64 53.65 -42.56
CA ASN A 957 -8.86 54.72 -41.95
C ASN A 957 -8.09 54.18 -40.71
N ASP A 958 -6.82 54.53 -40.60
CA ASP A 958 -5.88 54.06 -39.57
C ASP A 958 -5.49 52.56 -39.65
N ALA A 959 -5.97 51.81 -40.65
CA ALA A 959 -5.52 50.44 -40.89
C ALA A 959 -4.08 50.43 -41.41
N SER A 960 -3.29 49.44 -40.98
CA SER A 960 -1.90 49.28 -41.41
C SER A 960 -1.46 47.82 -41.36
N ILE A 961 -0.52 47.46 -42.23
CA ILE A 961 0.17 46.16 -42.19
C ILE A 961 1.66 46.42 -42.01
N SER A 962 2.22 45.90 -40.92
CA SER A 962 3.63 46.15 -40.58
C SER A 962 4.62 45.32 -41.41
N GLY A 963 4.22 44.15 -41.90
CA GLY A 963 5.01 43.27 -42.76
C GLY A 963 4.60 43.35 -44.23
N ASN A 964 4.78 42.23 -44.95
CA ASN A 964 4.59 42.18 -46.40
C ASN A 964 3.12 42.00 -46.79
N ILE A 965 2.74 42.59 -47.92
CA ILE A 965 1.50 42.26 -48.64
C ILE A 965 1.93 41.64 -49.97
N ASP A 966 1.60 40.39 -50.20
CA ASP A 966 1.99 39.67 -51.41
C ASP A 966 0.75 39.26 -52.21
N GLY A 967 0.54 39.79 -53.42
CA GLY A 967 -0.55 39.38 -54.30
C GLY A 967 -0.26 38.12 -55.13
N ALA A 968 0.86 37.44 -54.88
CA ALA A 968 1.31 36.24 -55.56
C ALA A 968 1.23 36.37 -57.10
N ALA A 969 0.58 35.42 -57.78
CA ALA A 969 0.58 35.37 -59.25
C ALA A 969 -0.45 36.29 -59.92
N GLY A 970 -1.55 36.60 -59.24
CA GLY A 970 -2.68 37.36 -59.80
C GLY A 970 -2.48 38.88 -59.78
N ASN A 971 -3.51 39.62 -60.21
CA ASN A 971 -3.48 41.08 -60.09
C ASN A 971 -3.76 41.49 -58.64
N LEU A 972 -2.99 42.44 -58.13
CA LEU A 972 -3.14 42.99 -56.79
C LEU A 972 -3.81 44.36 -56.86
N THR A 973 -4.88 44.55 -56.10
CA THR A 973 -5.53 45.86 -55.91
C THR A 973 -5.39 46.30 -54.46
N LEU A 974 -4.78 47.47 -54.21
CA LEU A 974 -4.76 48.12 -52.91
C LEU A 974 -5.73 49.30 -52.96
N MET A 975 -6.74 49.29 -52.09
CA MET A 975 -7.79 50.30 -52.08
C MET A 975 -7.93 50.93 -50.70
N GLY A 976 -7.94 52.25 -50.62
CA GLY A 976 -8.07 52.95 -49.34
C GLY A 976 -7.99 54.46 -49.52
N ASP A 977 -8.71 55.22 -48.69
CA ASP A 977 -8.57 56.68 -48.68
C ASP A 977 -7.29 57.15 -48.00
N GLU A 978 -6.67 56.26 -47.23
CA GLU A 978 -5.27 56.29 -46.82
C GLU A 978 -4.72 54.85 -46.83
N LEU A 979 -3.47 54.66 -47.20
CA LEU A 979 -2.83 53.34 -47.25
C LEU A 979 -1.51 53.36 -46.48
N ASN A 980 -1.35 52.43 -45.53
CA ASN A 980 -0.15 52.36 -44.69
C ASN A 980 0.43 50.93 -44.68
N TRP A 981 1.65 50.76 -45.18
CA TRP A 981 2.37 49.47 -45.09
C TRP A 981 3.84 49.64 -44.69
N GLY A 982 4.30 48.77 -43.78
CA GLY A 982 5.67 48.77 -43.28
C GLY A 982 6.64 47.91 -44.08
N GLY A 983 6.16 46.78 -44.62
CA GLY A 983 6.96 45.83 -45.40
C GLY A 983 6.85 46.03 -46.92
N ASN A 984 7.23 44.99 -47.67
CA ASN A 984 7.20 45.01 -49.13
C ASN A 984 5.81 44.68 -49.68
N VAL A 985 5.44 45.32 -50.78
CA VAL A 985 4.29 44.93 -51.61
C VAL A 985 4.80 44.08 -52.77
N LEU A 986 4.45 42.80 -52.79
CA LEU A 986 4.97 41.77 -53.69
C LEU A 986 3.87 41.25 -54.64
N GLY A 987 4.29 40.64 -55.76
CA GLY A 987 3.42 39.99 -56.73
C GLY A 987 3.96 40.07 -58.16
N THR A 988 3.41 39.25 -59.07
CA THR A 988 3.85 39.20 -60.49
C THR A 988 2.82 39.73 -61.48
N GLY A 989 1.55 39.89 -61.07
CA GLY A 989 0.49 40.44 -61.92
C GLY A 989 0.57 41.98 -62.06
N ASN A 990 -0.57 42.61 -62.36
CA ASN A 990 -0.65 44.07 -62.35
C ASN A 990 -1.01 44.58 -60.95
N LEU A 991 -0.34 45.64 -60.49
CA LEU A 991 -0.69 46.34 -59.27
C LEU A 991 -1.59 47.53 -59.59
N THR A 992 -2.75 47.63 -58.95
CA THR A 992 -3.61 48.82 -58.96
C THR A 992 -3.68 49.39 -57.56
N ILE A 993 -3.38 50.68 -57.40
CA ILE A 993 -3.56 51.41 -56.14
C ILE A 993 -4.61 52.49 -56.38
N GLU A 994 -5.72 52.47 -55.65
CA GLU A 994 -6.82 53.42 -55.88
C GLU A 994 -7.50 53.90 -54.58
N PRO A 995 -8.05 55.12 -54.55
CA PRO A 995 -8.80 55.58 -53.39
C PRO A 995 -10.13 54.85 -53.28
N LEU A 996 -10.60 54.66 -52.05
CA LEU A 996 -11.94 54.09 -51.79
C LEU A 996 -13.04 55.10 -52.17
N THR A 997 -12.78 56.38 -51.94
CA THR A 997 -13.63 57.51 -52.30
C THR A 997 -13.11 58.13 -53.60
N ALA A 998 -13.89 58.05 -54.67
CA ALA A 998 -13.48 58.54 -56.00
C ALA A 998 -13.07 60.03 -56.06
N THR A 999 -13.48 60.88 -55.10
CA THR A 999 -13.06 62.30 -55.02
C THR A 999 -11.79 62.53 -54.21
N GLN A 1000 -11.26 61.50 -53.56
CA GLN A 1000 -10.09 61.58 -52.70
C GLN A 1000 -8.87 61.98 -53.54
N ASN A 1001 -8.15 63.00 -53.07
CA ASN A 1001 -6.89 63.40 -53.69
C ASN A 1001 -5.84 62.33 -53.37
N ILE A 1002 -4.90 62.14 -54.29
CA ILE A 1002 -3.77 61.22 -54.15
C ILE A 1002 -2.49 62.04 -54.12
N GLN A 1003 -1.57 61.73 -53.21
CA GLN A 1003 -0.26 62.34 -53.11
C GLN A 1003 0.83 61.27 -53.23
N LEU A 1004 1.88 61.54 -54.01
CA LEU A 1004 2.94 60.57 -54.31
C LEU A 1004 4.33 61.16 -54.03
N GLY A 1005 5.17 60.42 -53.29
CA GLY A 1005 6.58 60.73 -53.07
C GLY A 1005 6.85 61.83 -52.02
N GLY A 1006 5.85 62.14 -51.19
CA GLY A 1006 5.97 63.08 -50.07
C GLY A 1006 6.62 62.46 -48.81
N THR A 1007 6.78 63.29 -47.77
CA THR A 1007 7.20 62.85 -46.41
C THR A 1007 6.10 63.04 -45.36
N GLY A 1008 4.91 63.49 -45.78
CA GLY A 1008 3.74 63.60 -44.92
C GLY A 1008 2.99 62.28 -44.90
N ASP A 1009 2.24 62.05 -43.83
CA ASP A 1009 1.29 60.96 -43.66
C ASP A 1009 0.04 61.66 -43.07
N SER A 1010 -1.09 61.59 -43.77
CA SER A 1010 -2.23 62.47 -43.51
C SER A 1010 -3.52 61.81 -43.96
N ALA A 1011 -4.29 61.34 -42.98
CA ALA A 1011 -5.56 60.62 -43.13
C ALA A 1011 -6.70 61.29 -43.96
N ASN A 1012 -6.47 62.44 -44.61
CA ASN A 1012 -7.43 63.11 -45.50
C ASN A 1012 -6.94 63.18 -46.96
N VAL A 1013 -5.82 62.56 -47.30
CA VAL A 1013 -5.26 62.37 -48.64
C VAL A 1013 -4.85 60.91 -48.75
N LEU A 1014 -4.95 60.29 -49.92
CA LEU A 1014 -4.27 59.01 -50.14
C LEU A 1014 -2.79 59.34 -50.36
N ASP A 1015 -1.97 59.29 -49.32
CA ASP A 1015 -0.54 59.58 -49.39
C ASP A 1015 0.25 58.29 -49.59
N LEU A 1016 1.11 58.27 -50.59
CA LEU A 1016 2.12 57.23 -50.75
C LEU A 1016 3.49 57.90 -50.62
N THR A 1017 4.10 57.73 -49.46
CA THR A 1017 5.42 58.29 -49.16
C THR A 1017 6.50 57.71 -50.06
N GLY A 1018 7.66 58.38 -50.13
CA GLY A 1018 8.81 57.84 -50.85
C GLY A 1018 9.24 56.44 -50.36
N THR A 1019 9.05 56.14 -49.07
CA THR A 1019 9.36 54.83 -48.48
C THR A 1019 8.39 53.75 -48.98
N GLU A 1020 7.09 54.01 -48.94
CA GLU A 1020 6.05 53.06 -49.38
C GLU A 1020 6.16 52.72 -50.85
N LEU A 1021 6.42 53.73 -51.68
CA LEU A 1021 6.66 53.54 -53.12
C LEU A 1021 7.94 52.74 -53.41
N SER A 1022 8.97 52.85 -52.55
CA SER A 1022 10.21 52.07 -52.69
C SER A 1022 10.06 50.61 -52.27
N ASN A 1023 9.02 50.29 -51.48
CA ASN A 1023 8.70 48.94 -51.04
C ASN A 1023 7.88 48.14 -52.08
N LEU A 1024 7.51 48.75 -53.21
CA LEU A 1024 6.84 48.05 -54.32
C LEU A 1024 7.83 47.17 -55.09
N SER A 1025 7.49 45.90 -55.28
CA SER A 1025 8.32 44.95 -56.04
C SER A 1025 8.53 45.41 -57.49
N SER A 1026 9.72 45.13 -58.02
CA SER A 1026 10.01 45.28 -59.46
C SER A 1026 9.36 44.20 -60.32
N ASP A 1027 8.83 43.14 -59.71
CA ASP A 1027 8.32 41.96 -60.42
C ASP A 1027 6.89 42.13 -60.96
N PHE A 1028 6.19 43.21 -60.57
CA PHE A 1028 4.87 43.52 -61.12
C PHE A 1028 4.95 43.81 -62.62
N SER A 1029 3.98 43.27 -63.37
CA SER A 1029 3.84 43.48 -64.82
C SER A 1029 3.57 44.95 -65.19
N SER A 1030 2.80 45.66 -64.35
CA SER A 1030 2.57 47.10 -64.45
C SER A 1030 2.04 47.65 -63.13
N ILE A 1031 2.17 48.96 -62.91
CA ILE A 1031 1.58 49.70 -61.79
C ILE A 1031 0.58 50.72 -62.34
N THR A 1032 -0.64 50.72 -61.80
CA THR A 1032 -1.64 51.76 -62.00
C THR A 1032 -1.93 52.45 -60.67
N ILE A 1033 -1.88 53.78 -60.64
CA ILE A 1033 -2.24 54.59 -59.46
C ILE A 1033 -3.41 55.51 -59.83
N GLY A 1034 -4.47 55.43 -59.04
CA GLY A 1034 -5.79 56.02 -59.26
C GLY A 1034 -6.77 55.05 -59.93
N GLY A 1035 -8.05 55.24 -59.67
CA GLY A 1035 -9.15 54.40 -60.16
C GLY A 1035 -9.73 54.86 -61.51
N ALA A 1036 -10.51 53.98 -62.14
CA ALA A 1036 -11.17 54.29 -63.41
C ALA A 1036 -12.28 55.34 -63.26
N ASP A 1037 -12.78 55.52 -62.04
CA ASP A 1037 -13.79 56.50 -61.63
C ASP A 1037 -13.19 57.68 -60.84
N SER A 1038 -11.88 57.68 -60.61
CA SER A 1038 -11.21 58.70 -59.80
C SER A 1038 -11.32 60.10 -60.41
N SER A 1039 -11.61 61.06 -59.55
CA SER A 1039 -11.85 62.47 -59.86
C SER A 1039 -11.12 63.46 -58.94
N GLY A 1040 -10.38 62.95 -57.94
CA GLY A 1040 -9.48 63.73 -57.10
C GLY A 1040 -8.19 64.13 -57.84
N THR A 1041 -7.48 65.12 -57.33
CA THR A 1041 -6.19 65.51 -57.90
C THR A 1041 -5.09 64.54 -57.48
N ILE A 1042 -4.26 64.08 -58.43
CA ILE A 1042 -3.02 63.35 -58.16
C ILE A 1042 -1.88 64.37 -58.10
N THR A 1043 -1.19 64.47 -56.96
CA THR A 1043 -0.06 65.38 -56.74
C THR A 1043 1.23 64.59 -56.53
N ILE A 1044 2.23 64.82 -57.38
CA ILE A 1044 3.56 64.23 -57.25
C ILE A 1044 4.47 65.25 -56.55
N ALA A 1045 4.83 64.96 -55.31
CA ALA A 1045 5.57 65.88 -54.44
C ALA A 1045 7.10 65.78 -54.59
N GLY A 1046 7.63 64.67 -55.13
CA GLY A 1046 9.07 64.42 -55.31
C GLY A 1046 9.39 63.56 -56.54
N ALA A 1047 10.67 63.23 -56.72
CA ALA A 1047 11.11 62.35 -57.81
C ALA A 1047 10.63 60.91 -57.59
N LEU A 1048 10.02 60.31 -58.61
CA LEU A 1048 9.48 58.96 -58.57
C LEU A 1048 10.24 58.09 -59.58
N ASN A 1049 10.64 56.88 -59.15
CA ASN A 1049 11.35 55.93 -59.99
C ASN A 1049 10.62 54.58 -59.94
N PHE A 1050 10.34 54.02 -61.11
CA PHE A 1050 9.71 52.70 -61.25
C PHE A 1050 10.52 51.84 -62.21
N SER A 1051 10.35 50.52 -62.10
CA SER A 1051 11.05 49.52 -62.94
C SER A 1051 10.16 48.92 -64.04
N GLN A 1052 8.87 49.16 -63.96
CA GLN A 1052 7.81 48.60 -64.79
C GLN A 1052 6.94 49.69 -65.38
N ALA A 1053 5.98 49.30 -66.23
CA ALA A 1053 5.04 50.23 -66.84
C ALA A 1053 4.22 50.95 -65.75
N VAL A 1054 4.04 52.26 -65.87
CA VAL A 1054 3.29 53.08 -64.89
C VAL A 1054 2.15 53.82 -65.54
N THR A 1055 0.96 53.72 -64.96
CA THR A 1055 -0.21 54.53 -65.31
C THR A 1055 -0.66 55.35 -64.12
N LEU A 1056 -0.69 56.68 -64.21
CA LEU A 1056 -1.37 57.54 -63.23
C LEU A 1056 -2.69 58.03 -63.83
N ARG A 1057 -3.82 57.79 -63.17
CA ARG A 1057 -5.14 58.11 -63.74
C ARG A 1057 -6.09 58.79 -62.76
N SER A 1058 -6.68 59.92 -63.18
CA SER A 1058 -7.89 60.50 -62.58
C SER A 1058 -8.80 61.04 -63.70
N PRO A 1059 -9.50 60.14 -64.41
CA PRO A 1059 -10.12 60.44 -65.68
C PRO A 1059 -11.47 61.16 -65.60
N LEU A 1060 -12.07 61.33 -64.41
CA LEU A 1060 -13.41 61.92 -64.26
C LEU A 1060 -13.39 63.27 -63.52
N GLY A 1061 -14.48 64.05 -63.65
CA GLY A 1061 -14.78 65.21 -62.80
C GLY A 1061 -13.66 66.27 -62.74
N SER A 1062 -13.21 66.62 -61.53
CA SER A 1062 -12.15 67.60 -61.30
C SER A 1062 -10.73 67.00 -61.37
N GLY A 1063 -10.60 65.74 -61.80
CA GLY A 1063 -9.35 64.98 -61.75
C GLY A 1063 -8.25 65.64 -62.55
N SER A 1064 -7.16 66.03 -61.89
CA SER A 1064 -5.97 66.64 -62.49
C SER A 1064 -4.72 65.91 -62.01
N ILE A 1065 -3.63 65.96 -62.78
CA ILE A 1065 -2.33 65.38 -62.39
C ILE A 1065 -1.33 66.53 -62.29
N ASN A 1066 -0.86 66.83 -61.09
CA ASN A 1066 0.04 67.95 -60.79
C ASN A 1066 1.35 67.45 -60.22
N HIS A 1067 2.45 68.14 -60.52
CA HIS A 1067 3.78 67.79 -60.08
C HIS A 1067 4.49 69.02 -59.54
N THR A 1068 4.92 68.94 -58.29
CA THR A 1068 5.46 70.09 -57.56
C THR A 1068 6.98 70.18 -57.71
N SER A 1069 7.70 69.04 -57.75
CA SER A 1069 9.16 68.97 -57.95
C SER A 1069 9.65 67.54 -58.24
N GLY A 1070 10.75 67.36 -59.00
CA GLY A 1070 11.33 66.04 -59.33
C GLY A 1070 11.25 65.61 -60.80
N THR A 1071 11.51 64.33 -61.06
CA THR A 1071 11.36 63.66 -62.37
C THR A 1071 10.57 62.37 -62.16
N LEU A 1072 9.62 62.07 -63.04
CA LEU A 1072 8.96 60.76 -63.09
C LEU A 1072 9.74 59.86 -64.05
N THR A 1073 10.42 58.85 -63.53
CA THR A 1073 11.28 57.96 -64.32
C THR A 1073 10.78 56.52 -64.28
N VAL A 1074 10.72 55.87 -65.44
CA VAL A 1074 10.66 54.41 -65.56
C VAL A 1074 11.96 53.94 -66.18
N THR A 1075 12.58 52.93 -65.59
CA THR A 1075 13.83 52.35 -66.11
C THR A 1075 13.57 51.37 -67.27
N GLY A 1076 14.44 51.34 -68.26
CA GLY A 1076 14.29 50.48 -69.45
C GLY A 1076 13.32 51.04 -70.50
N ASN A 1077 12.60 50.17 -71.20
CA ASN A 1077 11.68 50.54 -72.30
C ASN A 1077 10.19 50.49 -71.90
N ALA A 1078 9.89 50.47 -70.61
CA ALA A 1078 8.53 50.34 -70.11
C ALA A 1078 7.75 51.68 -70.21
N PRO A 1079 6.47 51.66 -70.61
CA PRO A 1079 5.70 52.87 -70.90
C PRO A 1079 5.25 53.63 -69.64
N ILE A 1080 5.08 54.95 -69.81
CA ILE A 1080 4.46 55.86 -68.83
C ILE A 1080 3.16 56.40 -69.43
N THR A 1081 2.04 56.29 -68.70
CA THR A 1081 0.74 56.84 -69.11
C THR A 1081 0.18 57.76 -68.04
N LEU A 1082 -0.13 59.01 -68.37
CA LEU A 1082 -0.86 59.95 -67.50
C LEU A 1082 -2.22 60.26 -68.12
N LEU A 1083 -3.30 59.99 -67.38
CA LEU A 1083 -4.68 60.18 -67.83
C LEU A 1083 -5.46 61.05 -66.84
N ALA A 1084 -5.88 62.25 -67.25
CA ALA A 1084 -6.66 63.15 -66.42
C ALA A 1084 -7.93 63.66 -67.15
N ASN A 1085 -8.95 64.04 -66.40
CA ASN A 1085 -10.05 64.80 -66.99
C ASN A 1085 -9.60 66.25 -67.24
N GLN A 1086 -9.11 66.92 -66.20
CA GLN A 1086 -8.63 68.30 -66.18
C GLN A 1086 -7.13 68.35 -66.51
N ASP A 1087 -6.42 69.39 -66.05
CA ASP A 1087 -5.04 69.65 -66.46
C ASP A 1087 -4.06 68.54 -66.02
N ILE A 1088 -3.07 68.26 -66.88
CA ILE A 1088 -1.85 67.53 -66.52
C ILE A 1088 -0.71 68.55 -66.47
N THR A 1089 -0.19 68.83 -65.29
CA THR A 1089 0.99 69.68 -65.06
C THR A 1089 2.11 68.82 -64.47
N ILE A 1090 3.04 68.36 -65.30
CA ILE A 1090 4.11 67.42 -64.93
C ILE A 1090 5.50 68.04 -65.16
N GLY A 1091 6.49 67.65 -64.34
CA GLY A 1091 7.90 68.01 -64.55
C GLY A 1091 8.54 67.23 -65.70
N ASP A 1092 9.81 66.85 -65.54
CA ASP A 1092 10.47 65.96 -66.49
C ASP A 1092 9.92 64.53 -66.36
N VAL A 1093 9.67 63.87 -67.48
CA VAL A 1093 9.22 62.47 -67.57
C VAL A 1093 10.22 61.70 -68.41
N ASN A 1094 10.76 60.62 -67.86
CA ASN A 1094 11.82 59.84 -68.49
C ASN A 1094 11.46 58.35 -68.58
N SER A 1095 11.45 57.83 -69.81
CA SER A 1095 11.27 56.41 -70.14
C SER A 1095 12.39 55.98 -71.13
N SER A 1096 13.57 56.61 -71.02
CA SER A 1096 14.68 56.31 -71.91
C SER A 1096 15.35 54.97 -71.58
N SER A 1097 15.78 54.24 -72.61
CA SER A 1097 16.56 53.01 -72.45
C SER A 1097 17.95 53.16 -73.07
N ALA A 1098 18.99 52.77 -72.31
CA ALA A 1098 20.37 52.75 -72.80
C ALA A 1098 20.69 51.51 -73.65
N SER A 1099 19.79 50.52 -73.70
CA SER A 1099 20.04 49.22 -74.35
C SER A 1099 18.92 48.76 -75.30
N ASN A 1100 17.76 49.41 -75.30
CA ASN A 1100 16.60 49.10 -76.13
C ASN A 1100 16.01 50.40 -76.72
N ALA A 1101 14.98 50.31 -77.57
CA ALA A 1101 14.13 51.47 -77.87
C ALA A 1101 13.57 52.06 -76.56
N GLY A 1102 13.49 53.39 -76.42
CA GLY A 1102 12.86 54.01 -75.25
C GLY A 1102 11.37 53.70 -75.18
N GLY A 1103 10.79 53.72 -73.99
CA GLY A 1103 9.38 53.41 -73.77
C GLY A 1103 8.44 54.54 -74.19
N THR A 1104 7.17 54.22 -74.40
CA THR A 1104 6.15 55.19 -74.82
C THR A 1104 5.71 56.07 -73.65
N ILE A 1105 5.66 57.40 -73.87
CA ILE A 1105 5.07 58.36 -72.93
C ILE A 1105 3.73 58.85 -73.49
N ASN A 1106 2.63 58.48 -72.84
CA ASN A 1106 1.26 58.87 -73.21
C ASN A 1106 0.69 59.87 -72.21
N LEU A 1107 0.27 61.05 -72.68
CA LEU A 1107 -0.35 62.08 -71.86
C LEU A 1107 -1.72 62.45 -72.44
N THR A 1108 -2.79 62.16 -71.70
CA THR A 1108 -4.17 62.37 -72.15
C THR A 1108 -4.93 63.20 -71.13
N SER A 1109 -5.24 64.45 -71.48
CA SER A 1109 -6.22 65.28 -70.78
C SER A 1109 -7.50 65.37 -71.60
N THR A 1110 -8.65 65.05 -71.01
CA THR A 1110 -9.92 64.96 -71.74
C THR A 1110 -10.58 66.33 -71.95
N THR A 1111 -10.54 67.19 -70.93
CA THR A 1111 -11.18 68.52 -70.90
C THR A 1111 -10.24 69.65 -70.44
N GLY A 1112 -9.02 69.34 -70.00
CA GLY A 1112 -7.98 70.31 -69.62
C GLY A 1112 -6.82 70.43 -70.61
N GLY A 1113 -5.72 71.07 -70.18
CA GLY A 1113 -4.47 71.21 -70.91
C GLY A 1113 -3.36 70.27 -70.41
N VAL A 1114 -2.32 70.09 -71.23
CA VAL A 1114 -1.12 69.33 -70.85
C VAL A 1114 0.09 70.27 -70.84
N THR A 1115 0.73 70.43 -69.68
CA THR A 1115 1.95 71.21 -69.46
C THR A 1115 3.03 70.28 -68.90
N THR A 1116 4.18 70.17 -69.58
CA THR A 1116 5.25 69.23 -69.24
C THR A 1116 6.60 69.92 -69.15
N GLY A 1117 7.55 69.33 -68.42
CA GLY A 1117 8.98 69.53 -68.62
C GLY A 1117 9.49 68.77 -69.85
N ASN A 1118 10.69 68.19 -69.74
CA ASN A 1118 11.28 67.33 -70.77
C ASN A 1118 10.57 65.97 -70.79
N LEU A 1119 10.11 65.54 -71.97
CA LEU A 1119 9.64 64.18 -72.21
C LEU A 1119 10.75 63.41 -72.93
N ASN A 1120 11.37 62.45 -72.24
CA ASN A 1120 12.48 61.67 -72.78
C ASN A 1120 12.08 60.21 -72.97
N SER A 1121 11.86 59.80 -74.22
CA SER A 1121 11.63 58.40 -74.64
C SER A 1121 12.72 57.90 -75.59
N SER A 1122 13.95 58.40 -75.44
CA SER A 1122 15.08 57.99 -76.29
C SER A 1122 15.49 56.54 -76.03
N GLY A 1123 15.91 55.82 -77.07
CA GLY A 1123 16.44 54.46 -76.97
C GLY A 1123 17.85 54.36 -77.51
N ALA A 1124 18.53 53.24 -77.23
CA ALA A 1124 19.77 52.90 -77.90
C ALA A 1124 19.57 52.89 -79.41
N THR A 1125 20.25 53.78 -80.12
CA THR A 1125 20.36 53.72 -81.57
C THR A 1125 21.27 52.55 -81.92
N ASP A 1126 20.71 51.49 -82.50
CA ASP A 1126 21.47 50.50 -83.28
C ASP A 1126 22.23 51.28 -84.38
N GLY A 1127 23.47 51.69 -84.09
CA GLY A 1127 24.32 52.39 -85.04
C GLY A 1127 25.31 53.43 -84.50
N GLU A 1128 25.31 53.78 -83.21
CA GLU A 1128 26.17 54.88 -82.70
C GLU A 1128 27.25 54.46 -81.69
N TYR A 1129 27.70 53.20 -81.76
CA TYR A 1129 28.82 52.71 -80.92
C TYR A 1129 30.07 52.29 -81.71
N LEU A 1130 30.26 52.79 -82.94
CA LEU A 1130 31.53 52.63 -83.65
C LEU A 1130 32.02 53.99 -84.17
N ALA A 1131 33.00 54.54 -83.44
CA ALA A 1131 33.99 55.52 -83.88
C ALA A 1131 33.72 57.03 -83.76
N SER A 1132 33.00 57.52 -82.74
CA SER A 1132 33.05 58.96 -82.41
C SER A 1132 34.06 59.32 -81.31
N GLU A 1133 34.56 58.37 -80.52
CA GLU A 1133 35.47 58.68 -79.39
C GLU A 1133 36.79 57.90 -79.37
N MET A 1134 37.06 57.02 -80.34
CA MET A 1134 38.35 56.32 -80.45
C MET A 1134 39.33 57.07 -81.36
N THR A 1135 40.55 57.29 -80.88
CA THR A 1135 41.63 57.88 -81.68
C THR A 1135 42.18 56.90 -82.71
N GLU A 1136 42.79 57.40 -83.79
CA GLU A 1136 43.41 56.58 -84.85
C GLU A 1136 44.43 55.57 -84.29
N ALA A 1137 45.06 55.87 -83.15
CA ALA A 1137 45.99 54.97 -82.47
C ALA A 1137 45.27 53.82 -81.75
N GLU A 1138 44.09 54.06 -81.16
CA GLU A 1138 43.30 53.06 -80.42
C GLU A 1138 42.62 52.06 -81.36
N ILE A 1139 42.17 52.50 -82.54
CA ILE A 1139 41.56 51.61 -83.56
C ILE A 1139 42.61 50.66 -84.18
N LEU A 1140 43.86 51.10 -84.34
CA LEU A 1140 44.96 50.27 -84.86
C LEU A 1140 45.51 49.29 -83.82
N ASP A 1141 45.26 49.51 -82.53
CA ASP A 1141 45.64 48.60 -81.44
C ASP A 1141 44.61 47.47 -81.25
N ASP A 1142 43.31 47.80 -81.35
CA ASP A 1142 42.22 46.82 -81.23
C ASP A 1142 42.06 45.92 -82.48
N PHE A 1143 42.55 46.36 -83.64
CA PHE A 1143 42.46 45.60 -84.89
C PHE A 1143 43.81 45.57 -85.66
N PRO A 1144 44.75 44.68 -85.29
CA PRO A 1144 46.13 44.69 -85.79
C PRO A 1144 46.31 44.32 -87.28
N ASP A 1145 45.25 43.81 -87.92
CA ASP A 1145 45.24 43.48 -89.35
C ASP A 1145 44.91 44.70 -90.24
N LEU A 1146 44.44 45.80 -89.66
CA LEU A 1146 44.14 47.05 -90.37
C LEU A 1146 45.40 47.92 -90.44
N THR A 1147 45.78 48.33 -91.64
CA THR A 1147 46.84 49.34 -91.80
C THR A 1147 46.25 50.75 -91.80
N ARG A 1148 47.09 51.74 -91.52
CA ARG A 1148 46.71 53.16 -91.61
C ARG A 1148 46.17 53.56 -93.00
N GLU A 1149 46.53 52.82 -94.05
CA GLU A 1149 46.03 53.04 -95.41
C GLU A 1149 44.62 52.46 -95.61
N ASP A 1150 44.27 51.36 -94.93
CA ASP A 1150 42.93 50.76 -94.99
C ASP A 1150 41.87 51.64 -94.31
N LEU A 1151 42.21 52.26 -93.18
CA LEU A 1151 41.37 53.24 -92.48
C LEU A 1151 41.06 54.48 -93.36
N LYS A 1152 42.07 54.98 -94.10
CA LYS A 1152 41.89 56.09 -95.03
C LYS A 1152 41.09 55.71 -96.27
N ALA A 1153 41.23 54.48 -96.76
CA ALA A 1153 40.46 53.97 -97.88
C ALA A 1153 38.96 53.82 -97.53
N CYS A 1154 38.64 53.37 -96.31
CA CYS A 1154 37.27 53.28 -95.80
C CYS A 1154 36.61 54.67 -95.60
N ILE A 1155 37.34 55.65 -95.08
CA ILE A 1155 36.83 57.02 -94.91
C ILE A 1155 36.63 57.71 -96.28
N ALA A 1156 37.52 57.47 -97.25
CA ALA A 1156 37.35 57.98 -98.61
C ALA A 1156 36.15 57.34 -99.35
N TYR A 1157 35.88 56.05 -99.11
CA TYR A 1157 34.71 55.35 -99.64
C TYR A 1157 33.40 55.82 -98.98
N ALA A 1158 33.40 56.11 -97.68
CA ALA A 1158 32.26 56.67 -96.96
C ALA A 1158 31.93 58.11 -97.41
N ALA A 1159 32.95 58.94 -97.66
CA ALA A 1159 32.78 60.31 -98.16
C ALA A 1159 32.31 60.39 -99.63
N ASP A 1160 32.67 59.42 -100.49
CA ASP A 1160 32.16 59.34 -101.88
C ASP A 1160 30.71 58.82 -101.95
N ARG A 1161 30.30 57.99 -100.98
CA ARG A 1161 28.92 57.49 -100.83
C ARG A 1161 27.95 58.58 -100.38
N GLU A 1162 28.35 59.47 -99.46
CA GLU A 1162 27.53 60.63 -99.05
C GLU A 1162 27.40 61.71 -100.13
N ARG A 1163 28.42 61.95 -100.97
CA ARG A 1163 28.32 62.92 -102.08
C ARG A 1163 27.32 62.53 -103.18
N ARG A 1164 27.04 61.24 -103.38
CA ARG A 1164 26.12 60.76 -104.43
C ARG A 1164 24.63 60.85 -104.05
N PHE A 1165 24.30 61.12 -102.79
CA PHE A 1165 22.91 61.15 -102.30
C PHE A 1165 22.28 62.55 -102.17
N MET A 1166 22.99 63.66 -102.45
CA MET A 1166 22.51 65.03 -102.16
C MET A 1166 22.21 65.99 -103.35
N THR A 1167 22.14 65.57 -104.63
CA THR A 1167 21.74 66.51 -105.72
C THR A 1167 20.98 65.89 -106.91
N ALA A 1168 19.67 66.19 -107.06
CA ALA A 1168 19.03 66.80 -108.26
C ALA A 1168 17.47 66.93 -108.16
N PRO A 1169 16.82 67.97 -108.77
CA PRO A 1169 15.42 68.40 -108.51
C PRO A 1169 14.42 68.31 -109.70
N LEU A 1170 13.11 68.47 -109.39
CA LEU A 1170 11.90 68.98 -110.11
C LEU A 1170 11.81 69.00 -111.67
N SER A 1171 10.71 68.46 -112.24
CA SER A 1171 9.54 69.23 -112.79
C SER A 1171 8.61 68.42 -113.72
N ALA A 1172 7.31 68.36 -113.41
CA ALA A 1172 6.16 68.68 -114.28
C ALA A 1172 4.87 68.65 -113.43
#